data_AF-A0A7W8DRJ9-F1
#
_entry.id   AF-A0A7W8DRJ9-F1
#
_cell.length_a   1.000
_cell.length_b   1.000
_cell.length_c   1.000
_cell.angle_alpha   90.00
_cell.angle_beta   90.00
_cell.angle_gamma   90.00
#
_symmetry.space_group_name_H-M   'P 1'
#
loop_
_entity.id
_entity.type
_entity.pdbx_description
1 polymer ?
#
loop_
_entity_poly.entity_id
_entity_poly.type
_entity_poly.pdbx_seq_one_letter_code
_entity_poly.pdbx_strand_id
1 'polypeptide(L)'
;MHKKSIRKLAQLHGWWTYQSFLKRTRTWSEDQRQAWIRKQLQQTLVGAFEGTRYYAEVFKNIGFDPRTDFEGPQTLARLPILTKEIIRERFEDLVDPRYRRLSAYAETSGTTGKPMRMLLNESYIALDYACMYEMWAQAGYRFRDPFLALRSYVPSRAGDPLWIHDKAQNTLFMSAYHFSPRLAEEYMRAIQDFQPKFIRSYPSSLLVLAEYLERTGQSLPSVKGLFTASETLALHEREAIERVFGRILFDWYGMTEPTLVAYEGADHDGLNMVWQYGHAEFLPDDTLAPGDCRLIATSLQNPVMPFIRYDTGDMVTRHASENETTLYPRKLARVQGRKDDVILTPDGRRLPSVNFYSVFRSAPGVVRFQIVQFGASDIVVNIESTEATFERHPAFLKVKEEMRSRFGDAMAVEYRINQRFETNRDGKTPVVVRRRANKAVEERKEYVLSSQVAWSRSRAGEDILKLDWNEADALPSERVRERLAALVQDAHSIIWYPEAYPAALHEALAKHHGIEEAKLLATHGSDMALAYLTQCYVTSGDKVMIVAPGYDNFRAVAEQRGGLAMHFTFNGEGDFPLQEMLRKIQNEVPRLIYLTNPNNPIGYVLPPESIAAICAAAAKESALVVVDEAYAEFAEQDCVPLLKQFPNLVIVRTFSKAFGLAGLRVGYLMGDVTVIETIKRVANPKHLTTFAQVAAQTVLEDWPQVKAQIEEVKVQRTRFIDFLRSHEVKCFASHGNFVLFQMPEATELTRWFEAKGILIRDRSSQLAQSARITIGGKESTDRLIALFTDYWRAKAADEITGG
;
A
#
# COMPACT_ATOMS: atom_id res chain seq x y z
N MET A 1 -25.64 42.02 16.47
CA MET A 1 -26.58 40.98 16.96
C MET A 1 -27.14 40.22 15.78
N HIS A 2 -27.11 38.88 15.76
CA HIS A 2 -28.24 38.01 15.37
C HIS A 2 -27.84 36.53 15.17
N LYS A 3 -28.76 35.63 15.59
CA LYS A 3 -28.89 34.18 15.31
C LYS A 3 -28.20 33.12 16.18
N LYS A 4 -27.39 33.43 17.21
CA LYS A 4 -26.88 32.39 18.13
C LYS A 4 -27.67 32.22 19.44
N SER A 5 -28.32 33.27 19.94
CA SER A 5 -29.01 33.24 21.24
C SER A 5 -30.46 32.73 21.17
N ILE A 6 -31.21 33.08 20.12
CA ILE A 6 -32.59 32.60 19.91
C ILE A 6 -32.62 31.07 19.63
N ARG A 7 -31.56 30.51 19.02
CA ARG A 7 -31.43 29.07 18.76
C ARG A 7 -31.23 28.22 20.01
N LYS A 8 -30.51 28.71 21.04
CA LYS A 8 -30.13 27.85 22.19
C LYS A 8 -31.32 27.43 23.08
N LEU A 9 -32.33 28.28 23.22
CA LEU A 9 -33.51 27.99 24.07
C LEU A 9 -34.59 27.20 23.33
N ALA A 10 -34.81 27.47 22.05
CA ALA A 10 -35.71 26.69 21.21
C ALA A 10 -35.14 25.29 20.88
N GLN A 11 -33.81 25.15 20.77
CA GLN A 11 -33.12 23.85 20.70
C GLN A 11 -33.33 22.98 21.94
N LEU A 12 -33.34 23.56 23.15
CA LEU A 12 -33.58 22.79 24.38
C LEU A 12 -35.02 22.28 24.45
N HIS A 13 -36.01 23.12 24.14
CA HIS A 13 -37.42 22.69 24.15
C HIS A 13 -37.71 21.65 23.04
N GLY A 14 -37.23 21.88 21.81
CA GLY A 14 -37.36 20.92 20.72
C GLY A 14 -36.65 19.59 21.02
N TRP A 15 -35.47 19.64 21.65
CA TRP A 15 -34.73 18.46 22.07
C TRP A 15 -35.53 17.61 23.07
N TRP A 16 -36.12 18.21 24.11
CA TRP A 16 -36.96 17.48 25.07
C TRP A 16 -38.16 16.80 24.41
N THR A 17 -38.81 17.49 23.45
CA THR A 17 -39.94 16.96 22.70
C THR A 17 -39.54 15.75 21.85
N TYR A 18 -38.46 15.85 21.05
CA TYR A 18 -37.99 14.74 20.21
C TYR A 18 -37.36 13.61 21.02
N GLN A 19 -36.69 13.91 22.12
CA GLN A 19 -36.16 12.88 23.02
C GLN A 19 -37.30 12.06 23.65
N SER A 20 -38.39 12.72 24.06
CA SER A 20 -39.58 12.03 24.57
C SER A 20 -40.25 11.19 23.49
N PHE A 21 -40.29 11.70 22.25
CA PHE A 21 -40.80 10.96 21.09
C PHE A 21 -39.98 9.70 20.81
N LEU A 22 -38.65 9.82 20.69
CA LEU A 22 -37.74 8.69 20.45
C LEU A 22 -37.91 7.62 21.54
N LYS A 23 -37.90 8.01 22.82
CA LYS A 23 -38.12 7.10 23.96
C LYS A 23 -39.45 6.36 23.88
N ARG A 24 -40.56 7.08 23.59
CA ARG A 24 -41.89 6.48 23.46
C ARG A 24 -41.96 5.48 22.31
N THR A 25 -41.27 5.74 21.21
CA THR A 25 -41.28 4.87 20.03
C THR A 25 -40.39 3.63 20.15
N ARG A 26 -39.54 3.52 21.19
CA ARG A 26 -38.69 2.33 21.41
C ARG A 26 -39.50 1.05 21.57
N THR A 27 -40.66 1.13 22.22
CA THR A 27 -41.53 -0.01 22.51
C THR A 27 -42.53 -0.33 21.41
N TRP A 28 -42.51 0.43 20.29
CA TRP A 28 -43.44 0.19 19.20
C TRP A 28 -43.15 -1.14 18.50
N SER A 29 -44.21 -1.88 18.19
CA SER A 29 -44.15 -3.07 17.36
C SER A 29 -43.74 -2.72 15.93
N GLU A 30 -43.36 -3.73 15.16
CA GLU A 30 -42.93 -3.49 13.78
C GLU A 30 -44.04 -2.89 12.93
N ASP A 31 -45.27 -3.41 13.04
CA ASP A 31 -46.42 -2.88 12.29
C ASP A 31 -46.69 -1.41 12.63
N GLN A 32 -46.51 -1.01 13.89
CA GLN A 32 -46.65 0.37 14.32
C GLN A 32 -45.59 1.27 13.68
N ARG A 33 -44.34 0.80 13.59
CA ARG A 33 -43.24 1.54 12.96
C ARG A 33 -43.50 1.68 11.46
N GLN A 34 -43.82 0.59 10.76
CA GLN A 34 -44.09 0.61 9.33
C GLN A 34 -45.29 1.50 8.98
N ALA A 35 -46.38 1.41 9.75
CA ALA A 35 -47.54 2.28 9.58
C ALA A 35 -47.18 3.76 9.75
N TRP A 36 -46.31 4.08 10.72
CA TRP A 36 -45.85 5.45 10.92
C TRP A 36 -44.94 5.93 9.79
N ILE A 37 -43.96 5.13 9.36
CA ILE A 37 -43.06 5.47 8.26
C ILE A 37 -43.87 5.68 6.97
N ARG A 38 -44.81 4.78 6.67
CA ARG A 38 -45.73 4.91 5.52
C ARG A 38 -46.48 6.23 5.59
N LYS A 39 -47.07 6.55 6.75
CA LYS A 39 -47.80 7.82 6.95
C LYS A 39 -46.89 9.03 6.78
N GLN A 40 -45.68 9.02 7.34
CA GLN A 40 -44.75 10.13 7.19
C GLN A 40 -44.25 10.29 5.76
N LEU A 41 -43.91 9.21 5.07
CA LEU A 41 -43.55 9.24 3.65
C LEU A 41 -44.67 9.86 2.82
N GLN A 42 -45.91 9.43 3.01
CA GLN A 42 -47.05 10.01 2.30
C GLN A 42 -47.19 11.50 2.59
N GLN A 43 -47.06 11.92 3.86
CA GLN A 43 -47.10 13.33 4.25
C GLN A 43 -45.98 14.16 3.61
N THR A 44 -44.76 13.62 3.55
CA THR A 44 -43.63 14.26 2.85
C THR A 44 -43.95 14.43 1.36
N LEU A 45 -44.45 13.39 0.69
CA LEU A 45 -44.79 13.45 -0.73
C LEU A 45 -45.92 14.45 -1.01
N VAL A 46 -47.00 14.42 -0.22
CA VAL A 46 -48.11 15.37 -0.35
C VAL A 46 -47.64 16.81 -0.08
N GLY A 47 -46.86 17.01 0.99
CA GLY A 47 -46.30 18.32 1.32
C GLY A 47 -45.39 18.86 0.21
N ALA A 48 -44.56 18.00 -0.39
CA ALA A 48 -43.70 18.35 -1.52
C ALA A 48 -44.51 18.70 -2.78
N PHE A 49 -45.55 17.91 -3.09
CA PHE A 49 -46.44 18.14 -4.23
C PHE A 49 -47.19 19.49 -4.13
N GLU A 50 -47.69 19.83 -2.95
CA GLU A 50 -48.45 21.05 -2.73
C GLU A 50 -47.56 22.29 -2.52
N GLY A 51 -46.37 22.08 -1.94
CA GLY A 51 -45.52 23.15 -1.42
C GLY A 51 -44.37 23.55 -2.31
N THR A 52 -43.92 22.70 -3.24
CA THR A 52 -42.72 22.94 -4.05
C THR A 52 -43.03 22.87 -5.54
N ARG A 53 -42.39 23.71 -6.33
CA ARG A 53 -42.59 23.74 -7.79
C ARG A 53 -41.98 22.51 -8.47
N TYR A 54 -40.79 22.09 -8.02
CA TYR A 54 -40.07 20.96 -8.60
C TYR A 54 -40.87 19.67 -8.48
N TYR A 55 -41.34 19.30 -7.29
CA TYR A 55 -42.09 18.03 -7.14
C TYR A 55 -43.49 18.11 -7.73
N ALA A 56 -44.15 19.27 -7.73
CA ALA A 56 -45.42 19.45 -8.46
C ALA A 56 -45.26 19.14 -9.96
N GLU A 57 -44.18 19.61 -10.58
CA GLU A 57 -43.83 19.35 -11.98
C GLU A 57 -43.50 17.87 -12.20
N VAL A 58 -42.60 17.29 -11.39
CA VAL A 58 -42.18 15.89 -11.50
C VAL A 58 -43.38 14.96 -11.38
N PHE A 59 -44.24 15.16 -10.39
CA PHE A 59 -45.39 14.29 -10.12
C PHE A 59 -46.45 14.40 -11.22
N LYS A 60 -46.69 15.60 -11.74
CA LYS A 60 -47.57 15.82 -12.88
C LYS A 60 -47.06 15.12 -14.14
N ASN A 61 -45.75 15.20 -14.42
CA ASN A 61 -45.15 14.61 -15.62
C ASN A 61 -45.23 13.08 -15.66
N ILE A 62 -45.19 12.42 -14.49
CA ILE A 62 -45.30 10.95 -14.40
C ILE A 62 -46.74 10.48 -14.08
N GLY A 63 -47.71 11.39 -14.01
CA GLY A 63 -49.09 11.08 -13.66
C GLY A 63 -49.22 10.43 -12.26
N PHE A 64 -48.57 11.00 -11.25
CA PHE A 64 -48.58 10.50 -9.88
C PHE A 64 -49.22 11.50 -8.92
N ASP A 65 -50.26 11.09 -8.19
CA ASP A 65 -50.85 11.85 -7.09
C ASP A 65 -50.56 11.16 -5.75
N PRO A 66 -49.71 11.73 -4.87
CA PRO A 66 -49.31 11.08 -3.62
C PRO A 66 -50.46 10.88 -2.62
N ARG A 67 -51.61 11.54 -2.83
CA ARG A 67 -52.80 11.39 -1.97
C ARG A 67 -53.54 10.09 -2.27
N THR A 68 -53.56 9.66 -3.53
CA THR A 68 -54.34 8.49 -3.98
C THR A 68 -53.46 7.32 -4.43
N ASP A 69 -52.28 7.60 -4.99
CA ASP A 69 -51.44 6.58 -5.64
C ASP A 69 -50.34 6.03 -4.72
N PHE A 70 -50.16 6.56 -3.51
CA PHE A 70 -49.12 6.09 -2.59
C PHE A 70 -49.53 4.85 -1.81
N GLU A 71 -49.00 3.70 -2.21
CA GLU A 71 -49.29 2.40 -1.59
C GLU A 71 -48.24 1.97 -0.55
N GLY A 72 -47.09 2.64 -0.53
CA GLY A 72 -45.95 2.31 0.34
C GLY A 72 -44.60 2.69 -0.29
N PRO A 73 -43.48 2.43 0.40
CA PRO A 73 -42.13 2.82 -0.04
C PRO A 73 -41.75 2.37 -1.44
N GLN A 74 -42.22 1.21 -1.89
CA GLN A 74 -42.01 0.70 -3.25
C GLN A 74 -42.49 1.68 -4.34
N THR A 75 -43.49 2.51 -4.03
CA THR A 75 -44.02 3.54 -4.95
C THR A 75 -42.98 4.60 -5.25
N LEU A 76 -42.00 4.83 -4.36
CA LEU A 76 -40.91 5.77 -4.57
C LEU A 76 -40.13 5.42 -5.85
N ALA A 77 -39.99 4.14 -6.21
CA ALA A 77 -39.28 3.74 -7.42
C ALA A 77 -39.79 4.38 -8.72
N ARG A 78 -41.06 4.86 -8.74
CA ARG A 78 -41.66 5.61 -9.87
C ARG A 78 -41.11 7.03 -10.01
N LEU A 79 -40.55 7.59 -8.93
CA LEU A 79 -40.02 8.96 -8.89
C LEU A 79 -38.57 8.96 -9.39
N PRO A 80 -38.11 10.01 -10.10
CA PRO A 80 -36.71 10.14 -10.47
C PRO A 80 -35.82 10.32 -9.24
N ILE A 81 -34.55 9.90 -9.36
CA ILE A 81 -33.53 10.14 -8.34
C ILE A 81 -33.17 11.63 -8.33
N LEU A 82 -33.18 12.24 -7.14
CA LEU A 82 -32.76 13.62 -6.93
C LEU A 82 -31.23 13.67 -6.78
N THR A 83 -30.56 14.34 -7.71
CA THR A 83 -29.09 14.52 -7.68
C THR A 83 -28.70 15.89 -7.15
N LYS A 84 -27.43 16.03 -6.72
CA LYS A 84 -26.86 17.30 -6.27
C LYS A 84 -26.94 18.38 -7.36
N GLU A 85 -26.77 17.99 -8.62
CA GLU A 85 -26.83 18.87 -9.79
C GLU A 85 -28.23 19.46 -9.94
N ILE A 86 -29.28 18.63 -9.87
CA ILE A 86 -30.67 19.09 -9.90
C ILE A 86 -30.95 20.08 -8.76
N ILE A 87 -30.47 19.78 -7.55
CA ILE A 87 -30.67 20.67 -6.39
C ILE A 87 -30.00 22.03 -6.62
N ARG A 88 -28.81 22.07 -7.21
CA ARG A 88 -28.11 23.33 -7.50
C ARG A 88 -28.84 24.16 -8.55
N GLU A 89 -29.30 23.52 -9.64
CA GLU A 89 -29.96 24.19 -10.76
C GLU A 89 -31.38 24.64 -10.43
N ARG A 90 -32.11 23.85 -9.64
CA ARG A 90 -33.53 24.04 -9.31
C ARG A 90 -33.74 24.40 -7.84
N PHE A 91 -32.76 25.04 -7.19
CA PHE A 91 -32.77 25.32 -5.75
C PHE A 91 -34.07 25.99 -5.27
N GLU A 92 -34.49 27.08 -5.90
CA GLU A 92 -35.69 27.82 -5.50
C GLU A 92 -36.98 27.01 -5.73
N ASP A 93 -37.00 26.13 -6.73
CA ASP A 93 -38.17 25.30 -7.04
C ASP A 93 -38.37 24.16 -6.03
N LEU A 94 -37.32 23.79 -5.30
CA LEU A 94 -37.33 22.78 -4.24
C LEU A 94 -37.69 23.34 -2.86
N VAL A 95 -37.81 24.67 -2.72
CA VAL A 95 -38.11 25.32 -1.44
C VAL A 95 -39.61 25.55 -1.30
N ASP A 96 -40.17 25.10 -0.17
CA ASP A 96 -41.53 25.42 0.21
C ASP A 96 -41.60 26.82 0.87
N PRO A 97 -42.29 27.79 0.25
CA PRO A 97 -42.35 29.16 0.74
C PRO A 97 -43.06 29.27 2.10
N ARG A 98 -43.94 28.30 2.47
CA ARG A 98 -44.66 28.28 3.75
C ARG A 98 -43.70 28.22 4.95
N TYR A 99 -42.56 27.55 4.79
CA TYR A 99 -41.59 27.31 5.88
C TYR A 99 -40.30 28.14 5.77
N ARG A 100 -40.10 28.88 4.65
CA ARG A 100 -38.84 29.60 4.38
C ARG A 100 -38.43 30.58 5.50
N ARG A 101 -39.39 31.31 6.09
CA ARG A 101 -39.11 32.27 7.18
C ARG A 101 -38.59 31.62 8.47
N LEU A 102 -38.93 30.35 8.70
CA LEU A 102 -38.56 29.58 9.89
C LEU A 102 -37.42 28.58 9.60
N SER A 103 -36.56 28.91 8.62
CA SER A 103 -35.49 28.02 8.16
C SER A 103 -34.09 28.59 8.35
N ALA A 104 -33.12 27.68 8.27
CA ALA A 104 -31.70 27.91 8.42
C ALA A 104 -30.96 27.53 7.15
N TYR A 105 -30.05 28.40 6.67
CA TYR A 105 -29.13 28.01 5.60
C TYR A 105 -28.08 27.03 6.11
N ALA A 106 -27.84 25.99 5.32
CA ALA A 106 -26.73 25.05 5.44
C ALA A 106 -26.10 24.77 4.07
N GLU A 107 -24.84 24.33 4.07
CA GLU A 107 -24.09 24.01 2.85
C GLU A 107 -23.31 22.72 3.06
N THR A 108 -23.27 21.87 2.03
CA THR A 108 -22.41 20.68 2.04
C THR A 108 -20.95 21.09 1.88
N SER A 109 -20.02 20.36 2.51
CA SER A 109 -18.58 20.50 2.25
C SER A 109 -18.22 20.26 0.78
N GLY A 110 -18.96 19.40 0.06
CA GLY A 110 -18.94 19.31 -1.41
C GLY A 110 -17.75 18.56 -1.99
N THR A 111 -17.78 17.21 -2.02
CA THR A 111 -16.70 16.31 -2.48
C THR A 111 -16.27 16.40 -3.95
N THR A 112 -16.88 17.29 -4.72
CA THR A 112 -16.50 17.62 -6.10
C THR A 112 -15.94 19.05 -6.23
N GLY A 113 -15.67 19.72 -5.11
CA GLY A 113 -15.20 21.11 -5.05
C GLY A 113 -16.31 22.16 -5.16
N LYS A 114 -17.56 21.77 -5.46
CA LYS A 114 -18.72 22.68 -5.57
C LYS A 114 -19.71 22.45 -4.41
N PRO A 115 -19.80 23.35 -3.42
CA PRO A 115 -20.77 23.19 -2.32
C PRO A 115 -22.22 23.25 -2.84
N MET A 116 -23.12 22.46 -2.24
CA MET A 116 -24.57 22.50 -2.46
C MET A 116 -25.22 23.23 -1.29
N ARG A 117 -26.11 24.19 -1.57
CA ARG A 117 -26.89 24.94 -0.56
C ARG A 117 -28.18 24.18 -0.23
N MET A 118 -28.65 24.30 1.01
CA MET A 118 -29.95 23.79 1.46
C MET A 118 -30.56 24.65 2.56
N LEU A 119 -31.88 24.53 2.74
CA LEU A 119 -32.61 25.11 3.88
C LEU A 119 -33.04 24.01 4.85
N LEU A 120 -32.79 24.23 6.13
CA LEU A 120 -33.12 23.31 7.22
C LEU A 120 -34.18 23.92 8.13
N ASN A 121 -35.22 23.16 8.44
CA ASN A 121 -36.21 23.55 9.44
C ASN A 121 -35.67 23.36 10.88
N GLU A 122 -36.15 24.13 11.84
CA GLU A 122 -35.74 24.00 13.25
C GLU A 122 -36.06 22.63 13.86
N SER A 123 -37.20 22.04 13.46
CA SER A 123 -37.61 20.70 13.90
C SER A 123 -36.57 19.62 13.57
N TYR A 124 -36.00 19.68 12.37
CA TYR A 124 -34.92 18.80 11.93
C TYR A 124 -33.69 18.93 12.83
N ILE A 125 -33.25 20.16 13.10
CA ILE A 125 -32.07 20.41 13.94
C ILE A 125 -32.30 19.79 15.32
N ALA A 126 -33.49 19.96 15.91
CA ALA A 126 -33.81 19.39 17.21
C ALA A 126 -33.81 17.86 17.21
N LEU A 127 -34.34 17.22 16.16
CA LEU A 127 -34.32 15.77 16.00
C LEU A 127 -32.90 15.22 15.85
N ASP A 128 -32.05 15.87 15.05
CA ASP A 128 -30.65 15.47 14.82
C ASP A 128 -29.86 15.43 16.14
N TYR A 129 -29.99 16.48 16.96
CA TYR A 129 -29.42 16.48 18.31
C TYR A 129 -30.04 15.38 19.19
N ALA A 130 -31.35 15.18 19.16
CA ALA A 130 -31.99 14.15 19.97
C ALA A 130 -31.47 12.73 19.64
N CYS A 131 -31.27 12.42 18.36
CA CYS A 131 -30.70 11.14 17.91
C CYS A 131 -29.26 10.95 18.40
N MET A 132 -28.44 12.00 18.34
CA MET A 132 -27.05 11.95 18.81
C MET A 132 -26.97 11.71 20.33
N TYR A 133 -27.78 12.42 21.11
CA TYR A 133 -27.84 12.22 22.57
C TYR A 133 -28.40 10.84 22.95
N GLU A 134 -29.32 10.30 22.15
CA GLU A 134 -29.85 8.95 22.33
C GLU A 134 -28.77 7.88 22.17
N MET A 135 -27.93 7.98 21.13
CA MET A 135 -26.78 7.10 20.96
C MET A 135 -25.84 7.20 22.16
N TRP A 136 -25.47 8.42 22.56
CA TRP A 136 -24.56 8.60 23.70
C TRP A 136 -25.14 8.00 24.98
N ALA A 137 -26.44 8.11 25.20
CA ALA A 137 -27.11 7.53 26.36
C ALA A 137 -27.05 5.99 26.38
N GLN A 138 -27.01 5.32 25.23
CA GLN A 138 -26.82 3.86 25.16
C GLN A 138 -25.43 3.44 25.65
N ALA A 139 -24.42 4.26 25.39
CA ALA A 139 -23.07 4.11 25.95
C ALA A 139 -22.96 4.64 27.41
N GLY A 140 -24.07 4.99 28.06
CA GLY A 140 -24.12 5.40 29.45
C GLY A 140 -23.87 6.90 29.72
N TYR A 141 -23.79 7.74 28.68
CA TYR A 141 -23.64 9.20 28.85
C TYR A 141 -24.88 9.83 29.49
N ARG A 142 -24.66 10.72 30.46
CA ARG A 142 -25.70 11.61 31.01
C ARG A 142 -25.40 13.05 30.64
N PHE A 143 -26.44 13.86 30.44
CA PHE A 143 -26.29 15.27 30.10
C PHE A 143 -25.32 15.97 31.06
N ARG A 144 -24.30 16.65 30.51
CA ARG A 144 -23.18 17.32 31.21
C ARG A 144 -22.11 16.42 31.82
N ASP A 145 -22.10 15.11 31.59
CA ASP A 145 -20.89 14.31 31.86
C ASP A 145 -19.70 14.95 31.10
N PRO A 146 -18.49 15.02 31.70
CA PRO A 146 -17.31 15.60 31.07
C PRO A 146 -17.05 14.97 29.70
N PHE A 147 -17.13 15.79 28.65
CA PHE A 147 -17.12 15.31 27.26
C PHE A 147 -15.98 15.97 26.47
N LEU A 148 -15.11 15.18 25.87
CA LEU A 148 -14.07 15.66 24.97
C LEU A 148 -14.57 15.54 23.53
N ALA A 149 -14.60 16.65 22.81
CA ALA A 149 -14.81 16.67 21.38
C ALA A 149 -13.49 17.00 20.68
N LEU A 150 -12.71 15.98 20.32
CA LEU A 150 -11.53 16.14 19.45
C LEU A 150 -11.99 16.21 17.99
N ARG A 151 -12.80 17.24 17.72
CA ARG A 151 -13.43 17.61 16.45
C ARG A 151 -14.22 18.92 16.66
N SER A 152 -14.80 19.45 15.59
CA SER A 152 -15.80 20.53 15.63
C SER A 152 -15.31 21.92 16.09
N TYR A 153 -14.04 22.08 16.47
CA TYR A 153 -13.41 23.37 16.73
C TYR A 153 -12.17 23.56 15.86
N VAL A 154 -12.06 24.76 15.27
CA VAL A 154 -10.90 25.19 14.47
C VAL A 154 -10.55 26.61 14.90
N PRO A 155 -9.32 26.86 15.38
CA PRO A 155 -8.79 28.19 15.57
C PRO A 155 -8.97 29.00 14.28
N SER A 156 -9.50 30.22 14.37
CA SER A 156 -9.84 31.02 13.19
C SER A 156 -8.79 32.10 12.89
N ARG A 157 -7.89 32.37 13.83
CA ARG A 157 -6.79 33.34 13.73
C ARG A 157 -5.50 32.74 14.30
N ALA A 158 -4.36 33.19 13.79
CA ALA A 158 -3.07 32.84 14.37
C ALA A 158 -3.00 33.31 15.82
N GLY A 159 -2.68 32.39 16.74
CA GLY A 159 -2.64 32.65 18.19
C GLY A 159 -3.92 32.33 18.96
N ASP A 160 -5.02 31.97 18.27
CA ASP A 160 -6.21 31.43 18.95
C ASP A 160 -5.87 30.12 19.69
N PRO A 161 -6.46 29.85 20.86
CA PRO A 161 -6.18 28.63 21.62
C PRO A 161 -6.60 27.39 20.82
N LEU A 162 -5.83 26.31 20.93
CA LEU A 162 -6.08 25.05 20.22
C LEU A 162 -7.31 24.28 20.76
N TRP A 163 -7.84 24.70 21.91
CA TRP A 163 -9.04 24.15 22.51
C TRP A 163 -9.85 25.20 23.29
N ILE A 164 -11.16 24.97 23.40
CA ILE A 164 -12.10 25.81 24.15
C ILE A 164 -13.03 24.95 25.01
N HIS A 165 -13.40 25.45 26.20
CA HIS A 165 -14.32 24.77 27.11
C HIS A 165 -15.71 25.41 27.10
N ASP A 166 -16.72 24.67 26.63
CA ASP A 166 -18.13 25.06 26.80
C ASP A 166 -18.63 24.57 28.17
N LYS A 167 -18.66 25.49 29.14
CA LYS A 167 -19.16 25.23 30.50
C LYS A 167 -20.65 24.88 30.56
N ALA A 168 -21.46 25.27 29.56
CA ALA A 168 -22.89 24.99 29.52
C ALA A 168 -23.20 23.53 29.14
N GLN A 169 -22.35 22.92 28.30
CA GLN A 169 -22.46 21.50 27.94
C GLN A 169 -21.45 20.62 28.70
N ASN A 170 -20.52 21.23 29.41
CA ASN A 170 -19.35 20.59 30.00
C ASN A 170 -18.53 19.82 28.95
N THR A 171 -18.25 20.50 27.84
CA THR A 171 -17.57 19.92 26.68
C THR A 171 -16.28 20.67 26.36
N LEU A 172 -15.16 19.95 26.33
CA LEU A 172 -13.89 20.48 25.86
C LEU A 172 -13.77 20.22 24.36
N PHE A 173 -13.76 21.26 23.55
CA PHE A 173 -13.57 21.15 22.10
C PHE A 173 -12.11 21.36 21.77
N MET A 174 -11.49 20.39 21.10
CA MET A 174 -10.10 20.43 20.67
C MET A 174 -10.00 20.39 19.14
N SER A 175 -9.01 21.10 18.61
CA SER A 175 -8.74 21.13 17.19
C SER A 175 -8.06 19.85 16.71
N ALA A 176 -8.82 18.94 16.09
CA ALA A 176 -8.27 17.77 15.40
C ALA A 176 -7.21 18.14 14.32
N TYR A 177 -7.34 19.32 13.70
CA TYR A 177 -6.46 19.78 12.62
C TYR A 177 -5.00 19.99 13.00
N HIS A 178 -4.76 20.37 14.25
CA HIS A 178 -3.43 20.70 14.76
C HIS A 178 -2.86 19.54 15.62
N PHE A 179 -3.64 18.46 15.78
CA PHE A 179 -3.23 17.32 16.56
C PHE A 179 -2.20 16.50 15.78
N SER A 180 -1.00 16.35 16.36
CA SER A 180 0.16 15.70 15.74
C SER A 180 1.00 15.02 16.81
N PRO A 181 1.87 14.05 16.46
CA PRO A 181 2.76 13.41 17.43
C PRO A 181 3.64 14.40 18.22
N ARG A 182 3.96 15.56 17.65
CA ARG A 182 4.78 16.62 18.28
C ARG A 182 4.00 17.41 19.33
N LEU A 183 2.73 17.72 19.08
CA LEU A 183 1.85 18.47 19.99
C LEU A 183 1.03 17.55 20.91
N ALA A 184 1.15 16.24 20.74
CA ALA A 184 0.36 15.25 21.47
C ALA A 184 0.52 15.40 22.98
N GLU A 185 1.71 15.73 23.47
CA GLU A 185 1.94 15.95 24.90
C GLU A 185 1.13 17.13 25.47
N GLU A 186 1.07 18.26 24.75
CA GLU A 186 0.30 19.43 25.17
C GLU A 186 -1.21 19.15 25.19
N TYR A 187 -1.71 18.46 24.17
CA TYR A 187 -3.10 18.00 24.12
C TYR A 187 -3.38 17.04 25.28
N MET A 188 -2.46 16.12 25.57
CA MET A 188 -2.61 15.16 26.66
C MET A 188 -2.70 15.83 28.03
N ARG A 189 -1.89 16.86 28.30
CA ARG A 189 -2.01 17.64 29.54
C ARG A 189 -3.40 18.25 29.67
N ALA A 190 -3.91 18.90 28.62
CA ALA A 190 -5.25 19.48 28.63
C ALA A 190 -6.36 18.43 28.77
N ILE A 191 -6.21 17.24 28.20
CA ILE A 191 -7.13 16.11 28.38
C ILE A 191 -7.09 15.61 29.83
N GLN A 192 -5.91 15.47 30.41
CA GLN A 192 -5.72 15.02 31.80
C GLN A 192 -6.24 16.04 32.81
N ASP A 193 -6.08 17.34 32.56
CA ASP A 193 -6.64 18.38 33.42
C ASP A 193 -8.18 18.38 33.39
N PHE A 194 -8.77 18.08 32.23
CA PHE A 194 -10.21 18.08 32.05
C PHE A 194 -10.90 16.79 32.53
N GLN A 195 -10.19 15.66 32.54
CA GLN A 195 -10.71 14.33 32.93
C GLN A 195 -12.02 13.95 32.20
N PRO A 196 -12.02 13.83 30.86
CA PRO A 196 -13.21 13.48 30.12
C PRO A 196 -13.68 12.06 30.46
N LYS A 197 -14.99 11.88 30.63
CA LYS A 197 -15.62 10.56 30.71
C LYS A 197 -15.96 10.00 29.34
N PHE A 198 -16.12 10.85 28.34
CA PHE A 198 -16.52 10.45 27.00
C PHE A 198 -15.72 11.22 25.97
N ILE A 199 -15.33 10.55 24.89
CA ILE A 199 -14.58 11.15 23.79
C ILE A 199 -15.37 10.98 22.50
N ARG A 200 -15.54 12.06 21.75
CA ARG A 200 -15.97 12.01 20.35
C ARG A 200 -14.90 12.60 19.44
N SER A 201 -14.50 11.85 18.43
CA SER A 201 -13.46 12.29 17.49
C SER A 201 -13.70 11.76 16.07
N TYR A 202 -12.82 12.12 15.16
CA TYR A 202 -12.65 11.41 13.90
C TYR A 202 -11.85 10.12 14.16
N PRO A 203 -12.14 8.99 13.48
CA PRO A 203 -11.34 7.77 13.54
C PRO A 203 -9.83 8.03 13.47
N SER A 204 -9.38 8.80 12.49
CA SER A 204 -7.96 9.12 12.27
C SER A 204 -7.30 9.82 13.45
N SER A 205 -7.97 10.80 14.05
CA SER A 205 -7.46 11.57 15.18
C SER A 205 -7.46 10.76 16.47
N LEU A 206 -8.46 9.89 16.65
CA LEU A 206 -8.55 9.00 17.80
C LEU A 206 -7.47 7.92 17.76
N LEU A 207 -7.12 7.42 16.57
CA LEU A 207 -6.02 6.47 16.38
C LEU A 207 -4.68 7.10 16.77
N VAL A 208 -4.37 8.33 16.31
CA VAL A 208 -3.14 9.05 16.71
C VAL A 208 -3.05 9.20 18.23
N LEU A 209 -4.19 9.46 18.89
CA LEU A 209 -4.26 9.52 20.34
C LEU A 209 -3.98 8.15 20.99
N ALA A 210 -4.56 7.08 20.45
CA ALA A 210 -4.32 5.71 20.91
C ALA A 210 -2.84 5.31 20.76
N GLU A 211 -2.24 5.54 19.59
CA GLU A 211 -0.82 5.25 19.33
C GLU A 211 0.10 6.04 20.28
N TYR A 212 -0.24 7.29 20.60
CA TYR A 212 0.51 8.06 21.59
C TYR A 212 0.43 7.45 23.00
N LEU A 213 -0.76 7.07 23.45
CA LEU A 213 -0.95 6.42 24.75
C LEU A 213 -0.18 5.11 24.84
N GLU A 214 -0.26 4.28 23.80
CA GLU A 214 0.47 3.02 23.70
C GLU A 214 1.98 3.23 23.76
N ARG A 215 2.51 4.15 22.95
CA ARG A 215 3.96 4.44 22.90
C ARG A 215 4.50 4.99 24.20
N THR A 216 3.71 5.77 24.93
CA THR A 216 4.14 6.43 26.18
C THR A 216 3.78 5.64 27.45
N GLY A 217 3.03 4.54 27.32
CA GLY A 217 2.51 3.79 28.46
C GLY A 217 1.49 4.56 29.32
N GLN A 218 0.96 5.68 28.82
CA GLN A 218 -0.04 6.48 29.52
C GLN A 218 -1.45 5.90 29.34
N SER A 219 -2.36 6.23 30.25
CA SER A 219 -3.76 5.81 30.17
C SER A 219 -4.73 6.94 30.56
N LEU A 220 -5.98 6.81 30.13
CA LEU A 220 -7.08 7.74 30.44
C LEU A 220 -8.21 7.00 31.18
N PRO A 221 -8.02 6.64 32.47
CA PRO A 221 -8.94 5.76 33.20
C PRO A 221 -10.33 6.36 33.44
N SER A 222 -10.46 7.70 33.37
CA SER A 222 -11.74 8.39 33.49
C SER A 222 -12.68 8.14 32.31
N VAL A 223 -12.14 7.75 31.15
CA VAL A 223 -12.90 7.51 29.92
C VAL A 223 -13.72 6.21 30.03
N LYS A 224 -15.03 6.35 29.80
CA LYS A 224 -16.05 5.30 29.87
C LYS A 224 -16.63 4.93 28.50
N GLY A 225 -16.60 5.85 27.53
CA GLY A 225 -17.14 5.60 26.20
C GLY A 225 -16.45 6.44 25.11
N LEU A 226 -16.35 5.85 23.93
CA LEU A 226 -15.70 6.43 22.76
C LEU A 226 -16.70 6.50 21.60
N PHE A 227 -16.67 7.60 20.86
CA PHE A 227 -17.54 7.84 19.71
C PHE A 227 -16.73 8.31 18.50
N THR A 228 -16.98 7.71 17.35
CA THR A 228 -16.45 8.18 16.07
C THR A 228 -17.56 8.73 15.20
N ALA A 229 -17.21 9.63 14.28
CA ALA A 229 -18.12 10.17 13.28
C ALA A 229 -17.34 10.86 12.17
N SER A 230 -17.97 10.99 11.00
CA SER A 230 -17.51 11.83 9.88
C SER A 230 -16.26 11.34 9.13
N GLU A 231 -15.76 10.15 9.42
CA GLU A 231 -14.88 9.36 8.56
C GLU A 231 -15.35 7.89 8.62
N THR A 232 -14.92 7.07 7.68
CA THR A 232 -15.14 5.63 7.77
C THR A 232 -14.14 5.03 8.76
N LEU A 233 -14.65 4.35 9.78
CA LEU A 233 -13.85 3.60 10.72
C LEU A 233 -13.42 2.26 10.10
N ALA A 234 -12.13 2.07 9.87
CA ALA A 234 -11.62 0.78 9.41
C ALA A 234 -11.46 -0.22 10.57
N LEU A 235 -11.57 -1.53 10.28
CA LEU A 235 -11.52 -2.58 11.30
C LEU A 235 -10.22 -2.54 12.14
N HIS A 236 -9.07 -2.40 11.48
CA HIS A 236 -7.78 -2.32 12.16
C HIS A 236 -7.65 -1.07 13.04
N GLU A 237 -8.25 0.06 12.64
CA GLU A 237 -8.24 1.30 13.44
C GLU A 237 -9.09 1.11 14.70
N ARG A 238 -10.27 0.49 14.56
CA ARG A 238 -11.12 0.10 15.69
C ARG A 238 -10.36 -0.79 16.67
N GLU A 239 -9.80 -1.90 16.19
CA GLU A 239 -9.08 -2.87 17.02
C GLU A 239 -7.93 -2.21 17.80
N ALA A 240 -7.17 -1.33 17.14
CA ALA A 240 -6.10 -0.58 17.79
C ALA A 240 -6.63 0.36 18.88
N ILE A 241 -7.67 1.14 18.59
CA ILE A 241 -8.26 2.09 19.54
C ILE A 241 -8.85 1.35 20.74
N GLU A 242 -9.70 0.34 20.51
CA GLU A 242 -10.39 -0.38 21.59
C GLU A 242 -9.41 -1.09 22.51
N ARG A 243 -8.33 -1.68 21.94
CA ARG A 243 -7.26 -2.33 22.69
C ARG A 243 -6.52 -1.36 23.61
N VAL A 244 -6.18 -0.15 23.14
CA VAL A 244 -5.44 0.85 23.92
C VAL A 244 -6.31 1.46 25.01
N PHE A 245 -7.56 1.82 24.70
CA PHE A 245 -8.44 2.45 25.67
C PHE A 245 -9.10 1.44 26.62
N GLY A 246 -9.15 0.16 26.25
CA GLY A 246 -9.91 -0.86 26.98
C GLY A 246 -11.40 -0.54 27.04
N ARG A 247 -11.93 0.10 25.99
CA ARG A 247 -13.32 0.58 25.87
C ARG A 247 -13.85 0.27 24.49
N ILE A 248 -15.13 -0.07 24.42
CA ILE A 248 -15.81 -0.31 23.16
C ILE A 248 -16.08 1.03 22.47
N LEU A 249 -15.84 1.06 21.16
CA LEU A 249 -16.01 2.21 20.30
C LEU A 249 -17.39 2.17 19.63
N PHE A 250 -18.11 3.29 19.63
CA PHE A 250 -19.40 3.42 18.94
C PHE A 250 -19.24 4.31 17.70
N ASP A 251 -19.63 3.80 16.54
CA ASP A 251 -19.58 4.56 15.29
C ASP A 251 -20.91 5.26 14.94
N TRP A 252 -20.81 6.40 14.25
CA TRP A 252 -21.93 7.22 13.82
C TRP A 252 -21.77 7.62 12.36
N TYR A 253 -22.76 7.22 11.57
CA TYR A 253 -22.97 7.69 10.21
C TYR A 253 -24.04 8.79 10.22
N GLY A 254 -23.67 9.97 9.74
CA GLY A 254 -24.59 11.08 9.59
C GLY A 254 -24.20 11.97 8.42
N MET A 255 -25.20 12.58 7.80
CA MET A 255 -25.05 13.38 6.60
C MET A 255 -25.30 14.86 6.91
N THR A 256 -24.74 15.75 6.10
CA THR A 256 -25.12 17.18 6.18
C THR A 256 -26.51 17.38 5.59
N GLU A 257 -26.82 16.62 4.54
CA GLU A 257 -28.13 16.52 3.94
C GLU A 257 -29.09 15.80 4.91
N PRO A 258 -30.28 16.39 5.19
CA PRO A 258 -31.19 15.95 6.24
C PRO A 258 -31.98 14.68 5.87
N THR A 259 -31.29 13.61 5.49
CA THR A 259 -31.89 12.45 4.83
C THR A 259 -31.74 11.15 5.59
N LEU A 260 -30.59 10.89 6.22
CA LEU A 260 -30.38 9.66 6.96
C LEU A 260 -29.33 9.84 8.06
N VAL A 261 -29.55 9.12 9.16
CA VAL A 261 -28.60 8.94 10.26
C VAL A 261 -28.64 7.47 10.66
N ALA A 262 -27.47 6.90 10.96
CA ALA A 262 -27.32 5.56 11.48
C ALA A 262 -26.23 5.52 12.55
N TYR A 263 -26.38 4.67 13.56
CA TYR A 263 -25.41 4.55 14.63
C TYR A 263 -25.30 3.12 15.17
N GLU A 264 -24.14 2.80 15.71
CA GLU A 264 -23.88 1.49 16.29
C GLU A 264 -24.65 1.28 17.60
N GLY A 265 -25.34 0.15 17.73
CA GLY A 265 -26.05 -0.22 18.95
C GLY A 265 -25.14 -0.92 19.96
N ALA A 266 -25.67 -1.20 21.15
CA ALA A 266 -24.94 -1.93 22.19
C ALA A 266 -24.61 -3.40 21.81
N ASP A 267 -25.24 -3.92 20.76
CA ASP A 267 -24.97 -5.22 20.16
C ASP A 267 -23.71 -5.24 19.28
N HIS A 268 -23.18 -4.08 18.87
CA HIS A 268 -22.00 -3.94 18.01
C HIS A 268 -22.08 -4.75 16.70
N ASP A 269 -23.30 -5.00 16.26
CA ASP A 269 -23.63 -5.64 15.01
C ASP A 269 -24.12 -4.50 14.12
N GLY A 270 -23.34 -4.06 13.12
CA GLY A 270 -23.72 -3.00 12.16
C GLY A 270 -24.17 -1.64 12.73
N LEU A 271 -24.76 -0.81 11.87
CA LEU A 271 -25.31 0.51 12.19
C LEU A 271 -26.84 0.49 12.11
N ASN A 272 -27.49 0.82 13.21
CA ASN A 272 -28.94 0.97 13.31
C ASN A 272 -29.37 2.32 12.72
N MET A 273 -30.16 2.28 11.66
CA MET A 273 -30.72 3.47 11.04
C MET A 273 -31.86 4.03 11.89
N VAL A 274 -31.89 5.35 12.01
CA VAL A 274 -32.94 6.06 12.73
C VAL A 274 -34.16 6.22 11.84
N TRP A 275 -35.07 5.26 11.90
CA TRP A 275 -36.27 5.20 11.06
C TRP A 275 -37.23 6.38 11.23
N GLN A 276 -37.13 7.15 12.33
CA GLN A 276 -37.88 8.40 12.53
C GLN A 276 -37.32 9.58 11.72
N TYR A 277 -36.09 9.46 11.24
CA TYR A 277 -35.33 10.53 10.58
C TYR A 277 -35.52 10.51 9.07
N GLY A 278 -35.45 9.32 8.49
CA GLY A 278 -35.33 9.13 7.05
C GLY A 278 -35.68 7.72 6.63
N HIS A 279 -35.94 7.56 5.33
CA HIS A 279 -36.15 6.27 4.69
C HIS A 279 -35.03 6.00 3.69
N ALA A 280 -34.46 4.80 3.72
CA ALA A 280 -33.36 4.38 2.85
C ALA A 280 -33.84 3.37 1.80
N GLU A 281 -33.33 3.53 0.58
CA GLU A 281 -33.42 2.56 -0.52
C GLU A 281 -31.99 2.11 -0.86
N PHE A 282 -31.82 0.80 -1.09
CA PHE A 282 -30.54 0.22 -1.48
C PHE A 282 -30.61 -0.22 -2.94
N LEU A 283 -29.98 0.53 -3.83
CA LEU A 283 -29.99 0.20 -5.26
C LEU A 283 -28.77 -0.66 -5.62
N PRO A 284 -28.95 -1.78 -6.35
CA PRO A 284 -27.83 -2.56 -6.86
C PRO A 284 -27.02 -1.75 -7.88
N ASP A 285 -25.73 -2.03 -7.96
CA ASP A 285 -24.80 -1.43 -8.92
C ASP A 285 -23.79 -2.49 -9.34
N ASP A 286 -23.83 -2.92 -10.60
CA ASP A 286 -23.05 -4.02 -11.16
C ASP A 286 -21.54 -3.76 -11.15
N THR A 287 -21.12 -2.52 -10.85
CA THR A 287 -19.71 -2.15 -10.68
C THR A 287 -19.18 -2.42 -9.27
N LEU A 288 -20.05 -2.81 -8.33
CA LEU A 288 -19.72 -3.04 -6.92
C LEU A 288 -19.53 -4.52 -6.58
N ALA A 289 -18.88 -4.79 -5.45
CA ALA A 289 -18.73 -6.16 -4.98
C ALA A 289 -20.11 -6.75 -4.57
N PRO A 290 -20.28 -8.08 -4.65
CA PRO A 290 -21.53 -8.73 -4.25
C PRO A 290 -21.95 -8.34 -2.82
N GLY A 291 -23.17 -7.80 -2.66
CA GLY A 291 -23.72 -7.35 -1.37
C GLY A 291 -23.58 -5.85 -1.08
N ASP A 292 -22.81 -5.12 -1.90
CA ASP A 292 -22.73 -3.67 -1.85
C ASP A 292 -23.81 -3.00 -2.70
N CYS A 293 -24.31 -1.87 -2.23
CA CYS A 293 -25.37 -1.12 -2.88
C CYS A 293 -25.10 0.39 -2.80
N ARG A 294 -25.70 1.12 -3.74
CA ARG A 294 -25.79 2.59 -3.67
C ARG A 294 -26.91 2.99 -2.72
N LEU A 295 -26.63 3.93 -1.83
CA LEU A 295 -27.59 4.43 -0.85
C LEU A 295 -28.39 5.61 -1.41
N ILE A 296 -29.70 5.44 -1.53
CA ILE A 296 -30.66 6.51 -1.85
C ILE A 296 -31.49 6.79 -0.60
N ALA A 297 -31.75 8.06 -0.28
CA ALA A 297 -32.42 8.43 0.96
C ALA A 297 -33.54 9.46 0.75
N THR A 298 -34.63 9.30 1.48
CA THR A 298 -35.77 10.22 1.52
C THR A 298 -35.90 10.78 2.94
N SER A 299 -35.87 12.11 3.05
CA SER A 299 -36.07 12.82 4.32
C SER A 299 -37.52 12.69 4.80
N LEU A 300 -37.71 12.31 6.07
CA LEU A 300 -39.03 12.35 6.70
C LEU A 300 -39.27 13.67 7.46
N GLN A 301 -38.21 14.47 7.60
CA GLN A 301 -38.18 15.62 8.51
C GLN A 301 -37.36 16.76 7.89
N ASN A 302 -37.95 17.52 6.96
CA ASN A 302 -37.47 18.85 6.55
C ASN A 302 -38.48 19.52 5.59
N PRO A 303 -39.66 19.98 6.07
CA PRO A 303 -40.74 20.41 5.17
C PRO A 303 -40.39 21.65 4.33
N VAL A 304 -39.35 22.42 4.69
CA VAL A 304 -38.92 23.59 3.91
C VAL A 304 -38.23 23.21 2.60
N MET A 305 -37.55 22.07 2.54
CA MET A 305 -36.81 21.63 1.36
C MET A 305 -36.71 20.10 1.38
N PRO A 306 -37.79 19.40 1.03
CA PRO A 306 -37.86 17.94 1.15
C PRO A 306 -36.94 17.26 0.12
N PHE A 307 -36.10 16.35 0.59
CA PHE A 307 -35.25 15.53 -0.26
C PHE A 307 -35.92 14.17 -0.42
N ILE A 308 -36.45 13.88 -1.62
CA ILE A 308 -37.13 12.63 -1.96
C ILE A 308 -36.26 11.90 -2.98
N ARG A 309 -35.93 10.65 -2.68
CA ARG A 309 -34.98 9.81 -3.44
C ARG A 309 -33.66 10.51 -3.74
N TYR A 310 -33.08 11.14 -2.73
CA TYR A 310 -31.81 11.81 -2.85
C TYR A 310 -30.67 10.80 -2.96
N ASP A 311 -29.85 10.96 -3.99
CA ASP A 311 -28.62 10.22 -4.12
C ASP A 311 -27.55 10.75 -3.17
N THR A 312 -27.29 9.97 -2.13
CA THR A 312 -26.28 10.30 -1.11
C THR A 312 -24.87 10.33 -1.69
N GLY A 313 -24.65 9.58 -2.77
CA GLY A 313 -23.33 9.33 -3.34
C GLY A 313 -22.43 8.50 -2.42
N ASP A 314 -22.99 7.80 -1.44
CA ASP A 314 -22.32 6.86 -0.56
C ASP A 314 -22.67 5.43 -0.94
N MET A 315 -21.72 4.52 -0.74
CA MET A 315 -21.87 3.09 -0.96
C MET A 315 -21.98 2.39 0.39
N VAL A 316 -22.86 1.40 0.50
CA VAL A 316 -23.10 0.68 1.74
C VAL A 316 -23.19 -0.81 1.49
N THR A 317 -22.74 -1.59 2.46
CA THR A 317 -22.97 -3.03 2.50
C THR A 317 -24.25 -3.28 3.30
N ARG A 318 -25.19 -3.99 2.70
CA ARG A 318 -26.44 -4.37 3.39
C ARG A 318 -26.13 -5.27 4.58
N HIS A 319 -26.87 -5.11 5.67
CA HIS A 319 -26.78 -6.03 6.80
C HIS A 319 -27.38 -7.39 6.44
N ALA A 320 -26.85 -8.50 6.98
CA ALA A 320 -27.34 -9.84 6.67
C ALA A 320 -28.82 -10.07 7.06
N SER A 321 -29.33 -9.27 7.99
CA SER A 321 -30.76 -9.26 8.36
C SER A 321 -31.65 -8.58 7.32
N GLU A 322 -31.08 -7.91 6.33
CA GLU A 322 -31.79 -7.16 5.28
C GLU A 322 -31.68 -7.93 3.95
N ASN A 323 -32.78 -8.10 3.24
CA ASN A 323 -32.80 -8.76 1.94
C ASN A 323 -33.39 -7.83 0.86
N GLU A 324 -33.42 -8.30 -0.40
CA GLU A 324 -33.94 -7.52 -1.53
C GLU A 324 -35.42 -7.15 -1.41
N THR A 325 -36.18 -7.92 -0.63
CA THR A 325 -37.60 -7.68 -0.36
C THR A 325 -37.86 -6.80 0.86
N THR A 326 -36.82 -6.37 1.60
CA THR A 326 -37.02 -5.49 2.75
C THR A 326 -37.46 -4.10 2.31
N LEU A 327 -38.74 -3.79 2.57
CA LEU A 327 -39.34 -2.49 2.24
C LEU A 327 -38.97 -1.37 3.22
N TYR A 328 -38.53 -1.70 4.43
CA TYR A 328 -38.15 -0.72 5.47
C TYR A 328 -36.82 -1.14 6.08
N PRO A 329 -35.70 -0.87 5.40
CA PRO A 329 -34.42 -1.33 5.89
C PRO A 329 -34.09 -0.63 7.21
N ARG A 330 -33.47 -1.36 8.14
CA ARG A 330 -33.20 -0.88 9.50
C ARG A 330 -31.73 -0.81 9.82
N LYS A 331 -30.91 -1.59 9.12
CA LYS A 331 -29.53 -1.81 9.50
C LYS A 331 -28.58 -1.77 8.31
N LEU A 332 -27.42 -1.17 8.51
CA LEU A 332 -26.29 -1.20 7.58
C LEU A 332 -25.22 -2.12 8.18
N ALA A 333 -24.61 -3.01 7.39
CA ALA A 333 -23.42 -3.73 7.87
C ALA A 333 -22.22 -2.79 7.93
N ARG A 334 -22.01 -2.04 6.85
CA ARG A 334 -20.89 -1.10 6.74
C ARG A 334 -21.25 0.04 5.81
N VAL A 335 -20.77 1.24 6.12
CA VAL A 335 -20.71 2.32 5.15
C VAL A 335 -19.34 2.28 4.48
N GLN A 336 -19.32 2.05 3.17
CA GLN A 336 -18.13 2.22 2.37
C GLN A 336 -17.98 3.71 2.08
N GLY A 337 -17.24 4.40 2.94
CA GLY A 337 -16.88 5.79 2.66
C GLY A 337 -16.06 5.88 1.39
N ARG A 338 -16.01 7.10 0.84
CA ARG A 338 -15.15 7.43 -0.29
C ARG A 338 -13.72 7.08 0.07
N LYS A 339 -13.16 6.05 -0.60
CA LYS A 339 -11.75 5.68 -0.50
C LYS A 339 -10.88 6.92 -0.73
N ASP A 340 -10.13 7.29 0.30
CA ASP A 340 -8.87 8.04 0.24
C ASP A 340 -8.91 9.45 -0.36
N ASP A 341 -9.50 10.38 0.38
CA ASP A 341 -9.37 11.82 0.15
C ASP A 341 -8.38 12.45 1.16
N VAL A 342 -7.33 11.73 1.56
CA VAL A 342 -6.40 12.12 2.64
C VAL A 342 -5.01 12.40 2.10
N ILE A 343 -4.48 13.60 2.40
CA ILE A 343 -3.08 13.96 2.14
C ILE A 343 -2.23 13.48 3.31
N LEU A 344 -1.09 12.85 3.04
CA LEU A 344 -0.10 12.52 4.10
C LEU A 344 1.00 13.56 4.07
N THR A 345 1.33 14.14 5.20
CA THR A 345 2.46 15.06 5.31
C THR A 345 3.75 14.31 5.72
N PRO A 346 4.95 14.85 5.43
CA PRO A 346 6.22 14.22 5.80
C PRO A 346 6.38 13.95 7.31
N ASP A 347 5.69 14.74 8.14
CA ASP A 347 5.65 14.59 9.60
C ASP A 347 4.60 13.58 10.09
N GLY A 348 3.98 12.83 9.17
CA GLY A 348 3.07 11.73 9.47
C GLY A 348 1.61 12.12 9.68
N ARG A 349 1.23 13.41 9.56
CA ARG A 349 -0.19 13.80 9.69
C ARG A 349 -1.01 13.31 8.49
N ARG A 350 -2.24 12.89 8.79
CA ARG A 350 -3.27 12.52 7.82
C ARG A 350 -4.25 13.68 7.72
N LEU A 351 -4.31 14.36 6.57
CA LEU A 351 -5.17 15.53 6.35
C LEU A 351 -6.33 15.20 5.39
N PRO A 352 -7.54 14.94 5.90
CA PRO A 352 -8.73 14.74 5.09
C PRO A 352 -9.06 15.93 4.18
N SER A 353 -9.65 15.67 3.00
CA SER A 353 -10.03 16.69 2.02
C SER A 353 -11.01 17.71 2.59
N VAL A 354 -11.88 17.28 3.52
CA VAL A 354 -12.81 18.13 4.27
C VAL A 354 -12.12 19.30 4.96
N ASN A 355 -10.84 19.15 5.29
CA ASN A 355 -10.08 20.20 5.93
C ASN A 355 -10.01 21.43 5.02
N PHE A 356 -9.72 21.26 3.73
CA PHE A 356 -9.32 22.35 2.84
C PHE A 356 -10.48 23.23 2.33
N TYR A 357 -11.73 22.77 2.40
CA TYR A 357 -12.88 23.56 1.92
C TYR A 357 -13.03 24.91 2.62
N SER A 358 -12.71 24.99 3.92
CA SER A 358 -12.77 26.24 4.67
C SER A 358 -11.80 27.29 4.13
N VAL A 359 -10.62 26.88 3.60
CA VAL A 359 -9.64 27.79 3.00
C VAL A 359 -10.27 28.50 1.81
N PHE A 360 -10.74 27.71 0.85
CA PHE A 360 -11.23 28.20 -0.43
C PHE A 360 -12.59 28.89 -0.30
N ARG A 361 -13.44 28.47 0.64
CA ARG A 361 -14.70 29.16 0.95
C ARG A 361 -14.47 30.59 1.44
N SER A 362 -13.35 30.84 2.11
CA SER A 362 -13.02 32.18 2.61
C SER A 362 -12.43 33.11 1.53
N ALA A 363 -12.19 32.58 0.32
CA ALA A 363 -11.59 33.29 -0.80
C ALA A 363 -12.64 33.61 -1.87
N PRO A 364 -13.01 34.90 -2.08
CA PRO A 364 -13.95 35.30 -3.12
C PRO A 364 -13.48 34.88 -4.51
N GLY A 365 -14.39 34.43 -5.37
CA GLY A 365 -14.12 34.08 -6.77
C GLY A 365 -13.69 32.63 -7.01
N VAL A 366 -13.30 31.86 -5.99
CA VAL A 366 -12.94 30.44 -6.16
C VAL A 366 -14.20 29.59 -6.40
N VAL A 367 -14.21 28.87 -7.52
CA VAL A 367 -15.32 28.00 -7.97
C VAL A 367 -15.13 26.57 -7.50
N ARG A 368 -13.90 26.04 -7.59
CA ARG A 368 -13.50 24.70 -7.13
C ARG A 368 -11.99 24.64 -6.94
N PHE A 369 -11.53 23.61 -6.21
CA PHE A 369 -10.11 23.30 -6.04
C PHE A 369 -9.85 21.80 -6.08
N GLN A 370 -8.61 21.41 -6.34
CA GLN A 370 -8.12 20.03 -6.28
C GLN A 370 -6.66 20.04 -5.81
N ILE A 371 -6.29 19.06 -5.01
CA ILE A 371 -4.94 18.90 -4.48
C ILE A 371 -4.36 17.59 -5.03
N VAL A 372 -3.28 17.69 -5.80
CA VAL A 372 -2.56 16.55 -6.38
C VAL A 372 -1.26 16.37 -5.60
N GLN A 373 -1.10 15.26 -4.89
CA GLN A 373 0.11 14.92 -4.16
C GLN A 373 1.01 14.00 -4.98
N PHE A 374 2.28 14.38 -5.09
CA PHE A 374 3.37 13.58 -5.65
C PHE A 374 4.31 13.17 -4.50
N GLY A 375 4.45 11.86 -4.26
CA GLY A 375 5.27 11.37 -3.15
C GLY A 375 4.84 11.92 -1.78
N ALA A 376 5.81 12.12 -0.88
CA ALA A 376 5.56 12.51 0.52
C ALA A 376 5.54 14.04 0.75
N SER A 377 6.26 14.82 -0.06
CA SER A 377 6.59 16.23 0.21
C SER A 377 6.09 17.23 -0.83
N ASP A 378 5.50 16.78 -1.93
CA ASP A 378 5.19 17.64 -3.06
C ASP A 378 3.69 17.63 -3.36
N ILE A 379 3.10 18.81 -3.41
CA ILE A 379 1.69 18.96 -3.76
C ILE A 379 1.49 20.08 -4.78
N VAL A 380 0.49 19.87 -5.63
CA VAL A 380 -0.05 20.84 -6.57
C VAL A 380 -1.48 21.16 -6.16
N VAL A 381 -1.80 22.44 -6.02
CA VAL A 381 -3.15 22.93 -5.71
C VAL A 381 -3.71 23.59 -6.96
N ASN A 382 -4.59 22.88 -7.65
CA ASN A 382 -5.36 23.39 -8.77
C ASN A 382 -6.54 24.21 -8.23
N ILE A 383 -6.72 25.43 -8.70
CA ILE A 383 -7.80 26.35 -8.31
C ILE A 383 -8.50 26.83 -9.57
N GLU A 384 -9.81 26.64 -9.66
CA GLU A 384 -10.65 27.32 -10.65
C GLU A 384 -11.24 28.57 -10.01
N SER A 385 -11.06 29.72 -10.63
CA SER A 385 -11.57 31.00 -10.18
C SER A 385 -12.33 31.70 -11.29
N THR A 386 -13.39 32.43 -10.94
CA THR A 386 -14.09 33.34 -11.86
C THR A 386 -13.20 34.50 -12.31
N GLU A 387 -12.10 34.75 -11.59
CA GLU A 387 -11.11 35.77 -11.93
C GLU A 387 -9.88 35.13 -12.60
N ALA A 388 -9.55 35.60 -13.80
CA ALA A 388 -8.41 35.06 -14.56
C ALA A 388 -7.06 35.33 -13.88
N THR A 389 -6.95 36.39 -13.08
CA THR A 389 -5.73 36.81 -12.37
C THR A 389 -5.85 36.66 -10.85
N PHE A 390 -6.51 35.59 -10.40
CA PHE A 390 -6.75 35.35 -8.97
C PHE A 390 -5.46 35.29 -8.15
N GLU A 391 -4.33 34.90 -8.75
CA GLU A 391 -3.01 34.89 -8.12
C GLU A 391 -2.53 36.27 -7.64
N ARG A 392 -3.12 37.36 -8.16
CA ARG A 392 -2.84 38.75 -7.73
C ARG A 392 -3.85 39.27 -6.71
N HIS A 393 -4.93 38.52 -6.45
CA HIS A 393 -5.98 38.92 -5.52
C HIS A 393 -5.51 38.75 -4.06
N PRO A 394 -5.79 39.67 -3.12
CA PRO A 394 -5.38 39.54 -1.72
C PRO A 394 -5.83 38.24 -1.05
N ALA A 395 -6.98 37.70 -1.48
CA ALA A 395 -7.48 36.41 -0.99
C ALA A 395 -6.55 35.23 -1.35
N PHE A 396 -5.78 35.31 -2.42
CA PHE A 396 -4.83 34.25 -2.78
C PHE A 396 -3.67 34.17 -1.79
N LEU A 397 -3.18 35.30 -1.29
CA LEU A 397 -2.17 35.30 -0.20
C LEU A 397 -2.71 34.59 1.04
N LYS A 398 -3.96 34.87 1.42
CA LYS A 398 -4.63 34.19 2.53
C LYS A 398 -4.78 32.69 2.29
N VAL A 399 -5.13 32.27 1.06
CA VAL A 399 -5.15 30.86 0.68
C VAL A 399 -3.77 30.22 0.86
N LYS A 400 -2.69 30.90 0.43
CA LYS A 400 -1.32 30.39 0.61
C LYS A 400 -0.94 30.25 2.09
N GLU A 401 -1.26 31.25 2.91
CA GLU A 401 -0.99 31.22 4.36
C GLU A 401 -1.74 30.11 5.07
N GLU A 402 -3.04 29.97 4.81
CA GLU A 402 -3.88 28.90 5.37
C GLU A 402 -3.42 27.51 4.93
N MET A 403 -3.07 27.34 3.66
CA MET A 403 -2.54 26.07 3.14
C MET A 403 -1.18 25.75 3.75
N ARG A 404 -0.28 26.73 3.87
CA ARG A 404 1.04 26.57 4.52
C ARG A 404 0.89 26.22 6.00
N SER A 405 -0.03 26.88 6.71
CA SER A 405 -0.34 26.58 8.11
C SER A 405 -0.83 25.13 8.29
N ARG A 406 -1.56 24.60 7.30
CA ARG A 406 -2.09 23.23 7.34
C ARG A 406 -1.09 22.18 6.92
N PHE A 407 -0.29 22.40 5.87
CA PHE A 407 0.71 21.42 5.44
C PHE A 407 2.01 21.47 6.23
N GLY A 408 2.32 22.61 6.86
CA GLY A 408 3.63 22.86 7.46
C GLY A 408 4.69 23.20 6.42
N ASP A 409 5.86 23.65 6.90
CA ASP A 409 6.95 24.15 6.04
C ASP A 409 7.69 23.06 5.24
N ALA A 410 7.54 21.79 5.63
CA ALA A 410 8.18 20.66 4.97
C ALA A 410 7.49 20.23 3.66
N MET A 411 6.35 20.83 3.32
CA MET A 411 5.59 20.51 2.11
C MET A 411 5.83 21.59 1.05
N ALA A 412 6.33 21.18 -0.12
CA ALA A 412 6.42 22.03 -1.29
C ALA A 412 5.03 22.15 -1.94
N VAL A 413 4.53 23.37 -2.09
CA VAL A 413 3.19 23.64 -2.63
C VAL A 413 3.27 24.49 -3.90
N GLU A 414 2.92 23.89 -5.03
CA GLU A 414 2.68 24.59 -6.29
C GLU A 414 1.20 24.98 -6.40
N TYR A 415 0.89 26.18 -6.90
CA TYR A 415 -0.49 26.62 -7.13
C TYR A 415 -0.72 26.85 -8.63
N ARG A 416 -1.79 26.26 -9.16
CA ARG A 416 -2.17 26.37 -10.57
C ARG A 416 -3.56 26.97 -10.69
N ILE A 417 -3.67 28.14 -11.32
CA ILE A 417 -4.94 28.86 -11.49
C ILE A 417 -5.53 28.58 -12.87
N ASN A 418 -6.81 28.23 -12.92
CA ASN A 418 -7.59 27.98 -14.15
C ASN A 418 -6.94 26.96 -15.10
N GLN A 419 -6.21 26.00 -14.52
CA GLN A 419 -5.62 24.87 -15.23
C GLN A 419 -6.56 23.66 -15.23
N ARG A 420 -6.29 22.69 -16.10
CA ARG A 420 -7.08 21.47 -16.22
C ARG A 420 -6.98 20.64 -14.93
N PHE A 421 -8.14 20.30 -14.38
CA PHE A 421 -8.26 19.39 -13.24
C PHE A 421 -8.10 17.94 -13.70
N GLU A 422 -7.50 17.12 -12.85
CA GLU A 422 -7.34 15.70 -13.10
C GLU A 422 -8.66 14.96 -12.85
N THR A 423 -8.98 14.03 -13.75
CA THR A 423 -10.16 13.16 -13.65
C THR A 423 -9.75 11.71 -13.42
N ASN A 424 -10.55 10.99 -12.65
CA ASN A 424 -10.42 9.55 -12.48
C ASN A 424 -10.86 8.82 -13.77
N ARG A 425 -10.65 7.51 -13.84
CA ARG A 425 -11.08 6.67 -14.97
C ARG A 425 -12.58 6.80 -15.26
N ASP A 426 -13.39 7.08 -14.24
CA ASP A 426 -14.85 7.27 -14.33
C ASP A 426 -15.26 8.71 -14.71
N GLY A 427 -14.32 9.56 -15.13
CA GLY A 427 -14.57 10.96 -15.52
C GLY A 427 -14.83 11.93 -14.35
N LYS A 428 -14.89 11.45 -13.11
CA LYS A 428 -15.06 12.28 -11.91
C LYS A 428 -13.78 13.06 -11.57
N THR A 429 -13.92 14.29 -11.09
CA THR A 429 -12.81 15.12 -10.59
C THR A 429 -12.73 15.01 -9.06
N PRO A 430 -11.87 14.15 -8.50
CA PRO A 430 -11.71 14.06 -7.05
C PRO A 430 -11.02 15.32 -6.51
N VAL A 431 -11.25 15.61 -5.23
CA VAL A 431 -10.64 16.77 -4.57
C VAL A 431 -9.20 16.50 -4.17
N VAL A 432 -8.86 15.26 -3.80
CA VAL A 432 -7.47 14.84 -3.60
C VAL A 432 -7.10 13.77 -4.62
N VAL A 433 -5.99 13.98 -5.32
CA VAL A 433 -5.38 12.98 -6.20
C VAL A 433 -4.01 12.64 -5.64
N ARG A 434 -3.69 11.35 -5.49
CA ARG A 434 -2.36 10.93 -5.04
C ARG A 434 -1.67 10.20 -6.19
N ARG A 435 -0.64 10.83 -6.75
CA ARG A 435 0.26 10.28 -7.76
C ARG A 435 1.40 9.58 -7.04
N ARG A 436 1.06 8.41 -6.50
CA ARG A 436 1.99 7.48 -5.86
C ARG A 436 2.79 6.72 -6.91
N ALA A 437 4.02 6.33 -6.56
CA ALA A 437 4.63 5.22 -7.26
C ALA A 437 3.78 3.95 -7.02
N ASN A 438 4.02 2.86 -7.75
CA ASN A 438 3.34 1.61 -7.42
C ASN A 438 3.53 1.33 -5.90
N LYS A 439 2.46 1.00 -5.19
CA LYS A 439 2.46 0.74 -3.74
C LYS A 439 3.60 -0.19 -3.34
N ALA A 440 3.85 -1.22 -4.16
CA ALA A 440 4.93 -2.19 -3.97
C ALA A 440 6.35 -1.58 -3.97
N VAL A 441 6.53 -0.44 -4.63
CA VAL A 441 7.79 0.31 -4.68
C VAL A 441 7.88 1.32 -3.53
N GLU A 442 6.77 1.98 -3.15
CA GLU A 442 6.76 2.95 -2.03
C GLU A 442 7.06 2.31 -0.68
N GLU A 443 6.54 1.10 -0.44
CA GLU A 443 6.65 0.42 0.85
C GLU A 443 8.01 -0.28 1.03
N ARG A 444 8.91 -0.16 0.06
CA ARG A 444 10.14 -0.95 0.01
C ARG A 444 11.34 -0.22 0.60
N LYS A 445 12.16 -1.00 1.31
CA LYS A 445 13.52 -0.61 1.69
C LYS A 445 14.46 -0.76 0.50
N GLU A 446 15.48 0.09 0.45
CA GLU A 446 16.56 -0.01 -0.53
C GLU A 446 17.23 -1.39 -0.46
N TYR A 447 17.68 -1.90 -1.62
CA TYR A 447 18.42 -3.15 -1.67
C TYR A 447 19.76 -2.98 -0.95
N VAL A 448 20.01 -3.80 0.07
CA VAL A 448 21.22 -3.69 0.89
C VAL A 448 22.43 -4.13 0.05
N LEU A 449 23.25 -3.15 -0.32
CA LEU A 449 24.46 -3.40 -1.10
C LEU A 449 25.54 -4.09 -0.27
N SER A 450 26.23 -4.97 -0.97
CA SER A 450 27.52 -5.50 -0.58
C SER A 450 28.60 -4.42 -0.46
N SER A 451 29.59 -4.62 0.43
CA SER A 451 30.78 -3.74 0.53
C SER A 451 31.39 -3.45 -0.84
N GLN A 452 31.75 -2.18 -1.06
CA GLN A 452 32.33 -1.63 -2.28
C GLN A 452 33.81 -1.25 -2.11
N VAL A 453 34.45 -1.68 -1.03
CA VAL A 453 35.80 -1.22 -0.67
C VAL A 453 36.87 -1.64 -1.69
N ALA A 454 36.64 -2.74 -2.42
CA ALA A 454 37.56 -3.26 -3.43
C ALA A 454 37.91 -2.21 -4.49
N TRP A 455 36.91 -1.48 -5.00
CA TRP A 455 37.11 -0.50 -6.07
C TRP A 455 37.88 0.73 -5.60
N SER A 456 37.65 1.21 -4.38
CA SER A 456 38.42 2.33 -3.83
C SER A 456 39.88 1.96 -3.60
N ARG A 457 40.15 0.77 -3.03
CA ARG A 457 41.51 0.29 -2.76
C ARG A 457 42.29 -0.03 -4.03
N SER A 458 41.63 -0.67 -5.01
CA SER A 458 42.22 -0.91 -6.33
C SER A 458 42.64 0.40 -7.02
N ARG A 459 41.79 1.45 -6.98
CA ARG A 459 42.15 2.77 -7.52
C ARG A 459 43.30 3.44 -6.77
N ALA A 460 43.48 3.13 -5.50
CA ALA A 460 44.61 3.61 -4.70
C ALA A 460 45.91 2.83 -4.96
N GLY A 461 45.89 1.80 -5.81
CA GLY A 461 47.05 0.97 -6.12
C GLY A 461 47.43 -0.02 -5.01
N GLU A 462 46.52 -0.30 -4.07
CA GLU A 462 46.74 -1.31 -3.04
C GLU A 462 46.72 -2.72 -3.65
N ASP A 463 47.62 -3.60 -3.18
CA ASP A 463 47.55 -5.04 -3.48
C ASP A 463 46.36 -5.64 -2.74
N ILE A 464 45.29 -5.92 -3.47
CA ILE A 464 44.07 -6.53 -2.94
C ILE A 464 43.77 -7.86 -3.63
N LEU A 465 43.31 -8.83 -2.85
CA LEU A 465 42.77 -10.09 -3.34
C LEU A 465 41.26 -10.10 -3.09
N LYS A 466 40.47 -9.91 -4.17
CA LYS A 466 39.01 -9.82 -4.09
C LYS A 466 38.36 -11.19 -4.20
N LEU A 467 37.83 -11.71 -3.09
CA LEU A 467 37.25 -13.05 -3.01
C LEU A 467 35.85 -13.06 -2.37
N ASP A 468 35.14 -11.94 -2.40
CA ASP A 468 33.90 -11.75 -1.66
C ASP A 468 32.63 -11.86 -2.53
N TRP A 469 32.68 -11.67 -3.86
CA TRP A 469 31.50 -11.72 -4.75
C TRP A 469 31.52 -12.85 -5.79
N ASN A 470 32.42 -13.83 -5.64
CA ASN A 470 32.55 -14.98 -6.53
C ASN A 470 32.97 -14.60 -7.96
N GLU A 471 33.76 -13.55 -8.17
CA GLU A 471 34.40 -13.32 -9.47
C GLU A 471 35.46 -14.39 -9.77
N ALA A 472 35.77 -14.61 -11.04
CA ALA A 472 36.99 -15.33 -11.41
C ALA A 472 38.22 -14.45 -11.11
N ASP A 473 39.29 -15.06 -10.62
CA ASP A 473 40.59 -14.39 -10.40
C ASP A 473 41.52 -14.46 -11.63
N ALA A 474 41.21 -15.34 -12.59
CA ALA A 474 41.90 -15.42 -13.87
C ALA A 474 41.30 -14.46 -14.90
N LEU A 475 42.16 -13.87 -15.73
CA LEU A 475 41.72 -13.13 -16.91
C LEU A 475 41.10 -14.07 -17.96
N PRO A 476 40.15 -13.59 -18.78
CA PRO A 476 39.69 -14.30 -19.97
C PRO A 476 40.84 -14.62 -20.92
N SER A 477 40.64 -15.55 -21.86
CA SER A 477 41.67 -15.93 -22.85
C SER A 477 42.26 -14.72 -23.58
N GLU A 478 43.50 -14.88 -24.07
CA GLU A 478 44.15 -13.84 -24.89
C GLU A 478 43.28 -13.44 -26.08
N ARG A 479 42.69 -14.42 -26.76
CA ARG A 479 41.76 -14.21 -27.86
C ARG A 479 40.56 -13.34 -27.47
N VAL A 480 39.94 -13.56 -26.30
CA VAL A 480 38.84 -12.70 -25.81
C VAL A 480 39.34 -11.27 -25.61
N ARG A 481 40.52 -11.08 -25.00
CA ARG A 481 41.09 -9.75 -24.75
C ARG A 481 41.45 -9.03 -26.04
N GLU A 482 42.06 -9.72 -27.00
CA GLU A 482 42.39 -9.17 -28.33
C GLU A 482 41.13 -8.76 -29.10
N ARG A 483 40.08 -9.59 -29.06
CA ARG A 483 38.78 -9.26 -29.67
C ARG A 483 38.18 -8.01 -29.04
N LEU A 484 38.17 -7.91 -27.72
CA LEU A 484 37.69 -6.72 -27.02
C LEU A 484 38.51 -5.47 -27.36
N ALA A 485 39.84 -5.58 -27.44
CA ALA A 485 40.71 -4.48 -27.84
C ALA A 485 40.44 -4.03 -29.28
N ALA A 486 40.20 -4.97 -30.20
CA ALA A 486 39.86 -4.67 -31.59
C ALA A 486 38.52 -3.91 -31.71
N LEU A 487 37.52 -4.22 -30.88
CA LEU A 487 36.23 -3.49 -30.88
C LEU A 487 36.38 -2.01 -30.51
N VAL A 488 37.39 -1.65 -29.70
CA VAL A 488 37.66 -0.24 -29.38
C VAL A 488 38.19 0.52 -30.59
N GLN A 489 38.87 -0.17 -31.52
CA GLN A 489 39.39 0.42 -32.75
C GLN A 489 38.35 0.45 -33.88
N ASP A 490 37.31 -0.38 -33.80
CA ASP A 490 36.20 -0.38 -34.75
C ASP A 490 35.17 0.69 -34.37
N ALA A 491 35.09 1.74 -35.20
CA ALA A 491 34.14 2.83 -34.99
C ALA A 491 32.68 2.34 -34.92
N HIS A 492 32.31 1.31 -35.68
CA HIS A 492 30.94 0.77 -35.68
C HIS A 492 30.56 0.15 -34.33
N SER A 493 31.50 -0.56 -33.71
CA SER A 493 31.32 -1.19 -32.40
C SER A 493 31.04 -0.20 -31.25
N ILE A 494 31.38 1.08 -31.43
CA ILE A 494 31.14 2.16 -30.46
C ILE A 494 29.90 2.99 -30.81
N ILE A 495 29.73 3.36 -32.08
CA ILE A 495 28.72 4.36 -32.48
C ILE A 495 27.39 3.75 -32.90
N TRP A 496 27.34 2.45 -33.25
CA TRP A 496 26.09 1.77 -33.59
C TRP A 496 25.47 1.09 -32.38
N TYR A 497 24.14 0.95 -32.41
CA TYR A 497 23.47 0.07 -31.47
C TYR A 497 23.94 -1.38 -31.68
N PRO A 498 24.02 -2.18 -30.60
CA PRO A 498 24.32 -3.59 -30.72
C PRO A 498 23.25 -4.31 -31.55
N GLU A 499 23.62 -5.46 -32.11
CA GLU A 499 22.68 -6.34 -32.80
C GLU A 499 21.57 -6.77 -31.82
N ALA A 500 20.32 -6.61 -32.23
CA ALA A 500 19.19 -7.10 -31.45
C ALA A 500 19.06 -8.61 -31.64
N TYR A 501 19.08 -9.36 -30.53
CA TYR A 501 19.08 -10.83 -30.53
C TYR A 501 20.23 -11.41 -31.39
N PRO A 502 21.49 -11.25 -30.95
CA PRO A 502 22.68 -11.56 -31.74
C PRO A 502 22.71 -13.02 -32.20
N ALA A 503 22.56 -13.24 -33.50
CA ALA A 503 22.43 -14.58 -34.07
C ALA A 503 23.66 -15.46 -33.74
N ALA A 504 24.87 -14.92 -33.91
CA ALA A 504 26.11 -15.66 -33.67
C ALA A 504 26.27 -16.12 -32.20
N LEU A 505 25.88 -15.28 -31.24
CA LEU A 505 25.91 -15.66 -29.81
C LEU A 505 24.82 -16.70 -29.49
N HIS A 506 23.61 -16.52 -30.04
CA HIS A 506 22.52 -17.48 -29.82
C HIS A 506 22.84 -18.85 -30.42
N GLU A 507 23.41 -18.91 -31.62
CA GLU A 507 23.88 -20.14 -32.27
C GLU A 507 24.97 -20.82 -31.43
N ALA A 508 25.96 -20.05 -30.95
CA ALA A 508 27.03 -20.57 -30.11
C ALA A 508 26.50 -21.17 -28.79
N LEU A 509 25.56 -20.49 -28.14
CA LEU A 509 24.90 -20.97 -26.92
C LEU A 509 24.03 -22.21 -27.18
N ALA A 510 23.23 -22.21 -28.25
CA ALA A 510 22.39 -23.33 -28.64
C ALA A 510 23.24 -24.59 -28.91
N LYS A 511 24.35 -24.42 -29.64
CA LYS A 511 25.33 -25.48 -29.89
C LYS A 511 26.00 -25.96 -28.60
N HIS A 512 26.39 -25.05 -27.70
CA HIS A 512 27.04 -25.39 -26.44
C HIS A 512 26.14 -26.27 -25.54
N HIS A 513 24.83 -25.99 -25.52
CA HIS A 513 23.86 -26.71 -24.69
C HIS A 513 23.13 -27.85 -25.41
N GLY A 514 23.26 -27.96 -26.74
CA GLY A 514 22.53 -28.94 -27.53
C GLY A 514 21.01 -28.71 -27.54
N ILE A 515 20.57 -27.45 -27.57
CA ILE A 515 19.16 -27.04 -27.61
C ILE A 515 18.86 -26.19 -28.85
N GLU A 516 17.58 -25.98 -29.15
CA GLU A 516 17.13 -25.09 -30.22
C GLU A 516 17.29 -23.61 -29.84
N GLU A 517 17.72 -22.75 -30.77
CA GLU A 517 17.89 -21.30 -30.53
C GLU A 517 16.60 -20.62 -30.06
N ALA A 518 15.43 -21.08 -30.52
CA ALA A 518 14.13 -20.56 -30.13
C ALA A 518 13.85 -20.71 -28.62
N LYS A 519 14.54 -21.64 -27.95
CA LYS A 519 14.43 -21.92 -26.51
C LYS A 519 15.41 -21.10 -25.66
N LEU A 520 16.09 -20.12 -26.26
CA LEU A 520 17.13 -19.33 -25.60
C LEU A 520 16.95 -17.83 -25.81
N LEU A 521 17.32 -17.06 -24.79
CA LEU A 521 17.47 -15.61 -24.88
C LEU A 521 18.69 -15.14 -24.08
N ALA A 522 19.64 -14.50 -24.75
CA ALA A 522 20.73 -13.77 -24.09
C ALA A 522 20.20 -12.51 -23.39
N THR A 523 20.76 -12.20 -22.23
CA THR A 523 20.34 -11.09 -21.36
C THR A 523 21.53 -10.29 -20.82
N HIS A 524 21.26 -9.04 -20.41
CA HIS A 524 22.24 -8.20 -19.70
C HIS A 524 22.46 -8.71 -18.26
N GLY A 525 23.18 -9.82 -18.14
CA GLY A 525 23.33 -10.60 -16.92
C GLY A 525 22.10 -11.47 -16.62
N SER A 526 22.28 -12.46 -15.74
CA SER A 526 21.20 -13.30 -15.22
C SER A 526 20.17 -12.50 -14.42
N ASP A 527 20.59 -11.43 -13.74
CA ASP A 527 19.69 -10.55 -12.97
C ASP A 527 18.57 -9.95 -13.83
N MET A 528 18.88 -9.58 -15.07
CA MET A 528 17.87 -9.09 -16.01
C MET A 528 16.93 -10.19 -16.48
N ALA A 529 17.39 -11.44 -16.59
CA ALA A 529 16.52 -12.57 -16.86
C ALA A 529 15.50 -12.75 -15.71
N LEU A 530 15.95 -12.69 -14.46
CA LEU A 530 15.08 -12.76 -13.28
C LEU A 530 14.06 -11.60 -13.26
N ALA A 531 14.50 -10.38 -13.58
CA ALA A 531 13.62 -9.21 -13.65
C ALA A 531 12.55 -9.34 -14.75
N TYR A 532 12.91 -9.89 -15.92
CA TYR A 532 11.95 -10.13 -16.99
C TYR A 532 10.95 -11.23 -16.64
N LEU A 533 11.40 -12.31 -16.00
CA LEU A 533 10.52 -13.38 -15.52
C LEU A 533 9.48 -12.82 -14.53
N THR A 534 9.89 -12.03 -13.54
CA THR A 534 8.92 -11.45 -12.60
C THR A 534 8.02 -10.41 -13.28
N GLN A 535 8.55 -9.62 -14.21
CA GLN A 535 7.73 -8.66 -14.97
C GLN A 535 6.65 -9.34 -15.83
N CYS A 536 6.92 -10.52 -16.39
CA CYS A 536 5.96 -11.25 -17.22
C CYS A 536 4.90 -11.99 -16.41
N TYR A 537 5.28 -12.56 -15.25
CA TYR A 537 4.47 -13.57 -14.57
C TYR A 537 3.94 -13.15 -13.20
N VAL A 538 4.47 -12.11 -12.57
CA VAL A 538 4.10 -11.69 -11.20
C VAL A 538 3.29 -10.40 -11.22
N THR A 539 2.15 -10.45 -10.54
CA THR A 539 1.27 -9.31 -10.27
C THR A 539 1.10 -9.10 -8.76
N SER A 540 0.46 -8.00 -8.37
CA SER A 540 0.26 -7.66 -6.95
C SER A 540 -0.56 -8.73 -6.23
N GLY A 541 0.00 -9.31 -5.17
CA GLY A 541 -0.63 -10.36 -4.38
C GLY A 541 -0.22 -11.79 -4.78
N ASP A 542 0.42 -11.98 -5.94
CA ASP A 542 0.93 -13.30 -6.33
C ASP A 542 2.02 -13.76 -5.37
N LYS A 543 1.95 -15.02 -4.95
CA LYS A 543 2.99 -15.62 -4.11
C LYS A 543 4.17 -16.09 -4.95
N VAL A 544 5.39 -15.85 -4.49
CA VAL A 544 6.60 -16.45 -5.08
C VAL A 544 7.35 -17.25 -4.02
N MET A 545 7.73 -18.48 -4.33
CA MET A 545 8.45 -19.35 -3.39
C MET A 545 9.96 -19.25 -3.63
N ILE A 546 10.74 -19.10 -2.57
CA ILE A 546 12.20 -18.91 -2.61
C ILE A 546 12.84 -19.86 -1.60
N VAL A 547 13.80 -20.67 -2.03
CA VAL A 547 14.61 -21.47 -1.10
C VAL A 547 15.68 -20.59 -0.44
N ALA A 548 15.69 -20.55 0.89
CA ALA A 548 16.57 -19.71 1.70
C ALA A 548 17.49 -20.55 2.62
N PRO A 549 18.73 -20.10 2.91
CA PRO A 549 19.37 -18.92 2.34
C PRO A 549 19.70 -19.13 0.86
N GLY A 550 19.61 -18.04 0.10
CA GLY A 550 19.74 -18.05 -1.35
C GLY A 550 20.24 -16.69 -1.86
N TYR A 551 20.25 -16.55 -3.19
CA TYR A 551 20.53 -15.27 -3.83
C TYR A 551 19.29 -14.35 -3.75
N ASP A 552 19.44 -13.21 -3.07
CA ASP A 552 18.30 -12.36 -2.66
C ASP A 552 17.70 -11.51 -3.80
N ASN A 553 18.39 -11.40 -4.94
CA ASN A 553 17.93 -10.53 -6.02
C ASN A 553 16.57 -10.96 -6.60
N PHE A 554 16.26 -12.26 -6.66
CA PHE A 554 14.96 -12.71 -7.14
C PHE A 554 13.81 -12.20 -6.27
N ARG A 555 13.94 -12.28 -4.94
CA ARG A 555 13.02 -11.64 -3.98
C ARG A 555 12.90 -10.14 -4.31
N ALA A 556 14.04 -9.48 -4.50
CA ALA A 556 14.08 -8.07 -4.85
C ALA A 556 13.28 -7.75 -6.13
N VAL A 557 13.42 -8.48 -7.23
CA VAL A 557 12.66 -8.17 -8.45
C VAL A 557 11.22 -8.67 -8.41
N ALA A 558 10.88 -9.63 -7.54
CA ALA A 558 9.51 -10.12 -7.39
C ALA A 558 8.63 -9.15 -6.58
N GLU A 559 9.05 -8.70 -5.39
CA GLU A 559 8.19 -7.78 -4.62
C GLU A 559 8.14 -6.38 -5.26
N GLN A 560 9.08 -5.99 -6.14
CA GLN A 560 8.93 -4.78 -6.99
C GLN A 560 7.66 -4.82 -7.86
N ARG A 561 7.17 -6.02 -8.18
CA ARG A 561 5.92 -6.24 -8.92
C ARG A 561 4.69 -6.41 -8.01
N GLY A 562 4.88 -6.33 -6.69
CA GLY A 562 3.85 -6.58 -5.68
C GLY A 562 3.71 -8.05 -5.31
N GLY A 563 4.64 -8.91 -5.73
CA GLY A 563 4.66 -10.31 -5.33
C GLY A 563 4.98 -10.49 -3.84
N LEU A 564 4.42 -11.53 -3.23
CA LEU A 564 4.60 -11.90 -1.83
C LEU A 564 5.64 -13.03 -1.75
N ALA A 565 6.83 -12.73 -1.23
CA ALA A 565 7.89 -13.70 -1.09
C ALA A 565 7.62 -14.68 0.06
N MET A 566 7.59 -15.96 -0.25
CA MET A 566 7.49 -17.06 0.71
C MET A 566 8.81 -17.80 0.76
N HIS A 567 9.41 -17.87 1.94
CA HIS A 567 10.67 -18.56 2.13
C HIS A 567 10.44 -20.03 2.50
N PHE A 568 11.20 -20.92 1.85
CA PHE A 568 11.37 -22.32 2.23
C PHE A 568 12.81 -22.50 2.71
N THR A 569 13.01 -22.77 3.99
CA THR A 569 14.36 -22.75 4.58
C THR A 569 15.03 -24.11 4.48
N PHE A 570 16.24 -24.16 3.94
CA PHE A 570 17.12 -25.31 3.98
C PHE A 570 18.56 -24.84 4.22
N ASN A 571 19.11 -25.17 5.40
CA ASN A 571 20.44 -24.74 5.83
C ASN A 571 21.59 -25.54 5.21
N GLY A 572 21.28 -26.51 4.33
CA GLY A 572 22.27 -27.38 3.69
C GLY A 572 22.73 -28.57 4.53
N GLU A 573 22.06 -28.85 5.66
CA GLU A 573 22.36 -30.03 6.48
C GLU A 573 21.37 -31.16 6.21
N GLY A 574 21.91 -32.36 5.99
CA GLY A 574 21.12 -33.55 5.67
C GLY A 574 20.50 -33.50 4.27
N ASP A 575 19.50 -34.36 4.05
CA ASP A 575 18.79 -34.43 2.78
C ASP A 575 17.84 -33.24 2.60
N PHE A 576 17.69 -32.79 1.35
CA PHE A 576 16.72 -31.75 1.03
C PHE A 576 15.30 -32.22 1.39
N PRO A 577 14.51 -31.46 2.18
CA PRO A 577 13.19 -31.86 2.63
C PRO A 577 12.12 -31.76 1.51
N LEU A 578 12.30 -32.55 0.46
CA LEU A 578 11.50 -32.51 -0.77
C LEU A 578 10.00 -32.67 -0.50
N GLN A 579 9.61 -33.65 0.32
CA GLN A 579 8.19 -33.91 0.59
C GLN A 579 7.49 -32.71 1.27
N GLU A 580 8.21 -31.96 2.10
CA GLU A 580 7.69 -30.73 2.68
C GLU A 580 7.53 -29.63 1.63
N MET A 581 8.54 -29.47 0.76
CA MET A 581 8.47 -28.50 -0.34
C MET A 581 7.29 -28.78 -1.27
N LEU A 582 7.09 -30.04 -1.68
CA LEU A 582 5.97 -30.44 -2.56
C LEU A 582 4.61 -30.11 -1.92
N ARG A 583 4.45 -30.40 -0.62
CA ARG A 583 3.23 -30.05 0.13
C ARG A 583 3.02 -28.54 0.20
N LYS A 584 4.10 -27.77 0.39
CA LYS A 584 4.02 -26.31 0.46
C LYS A 584 3.64 -25.70 -0.89
N ILE A 585 4.16 -26.24 -2.00
CA ILE A 585 3.77 -25.83 -3.36
C ILE A 585 2.26 -26.02 -3.55
N GLN A 586 1.74 -27.19 -3.18
CA GLN A 586 0.31 -27.51 -3.29
C GLN A 586 -0.57 -26.61 -2.40
N ASN A 587 -0.16 -26.35 -1.15
CA ASN A 587 -0.97 -25.56 -0.22
C ASN A 587 -0.95 -24.06 -0.53
N GLU A 588 0.18 -23.54 -0.99
CA GLU A 588 0.37 -22.11 -1.16
C GLU A 588 0.12 -21.63 -2.59
N VAL A 589 0.22 -22.53 -3.57
CA VAL A 589 0.00 -22.30 -5.01
C VAL A 589 0.83 -21.11 -5.52
N PRO A 590 2.19 -21.18 -5.43
CA PRO A 590 3.05 -20.08 -5.83
C PRO A 590 3.00 -19.86 -7.35
N ARG A 591 3.06 -18.60 -7.79
CA ARG A 591 3.12 -18.24 -9.21
C ARG A 591 4.49 -18.57 -9.83
N LEU A 592 5.56 -18.35 -9.06
CA LEU A 592 6.93 -18.69 -9.39
C LEU A 592 7.60 -19.42 -8.23
N ILE A 593 8.46 -20.38 -8.55
CA ILE A 593 9.33 -21.06 -7.58
C ILE A 593 10.77 -20.81 -8.02
N TYR A 594 11.60 -20.25 -7.15
CA TYR A 594 13.00 -19.93 -7.42
C TYR A 594 13.95 -20.82 -6.61
N LEU A 595 14.80 -21.51 -7.34
CA LEU A 595 15.82 -22.43 -6.85
C LEU A 595 17.19 -21.93 -7.30
N THR A 596 18.17 -21.89 -6.40
CA THR A 596 19.58 -21.70 -6.79
C THR A 596 20.27 -23.06 -6.76
N ASN A 597 20.82 -23.50 -7.89
CA ASN A 597 21.39 -24.84 -8.04
C ASN A 597 22.62 -24.82 -8.99
N PRO A 598 23.86 -24.92 -8.50
CA PRO A 598 24.27 -24.99 -7.09
C PRO A 598 23.82 -23.80 -6.25
N ASN A 599 23.49 -24.04 -4.98
CA ASN A 599 23.02 -23.00 -4.06
C ASN A 599 24.12 -22.00 -3.73
N ASN A 600 23.76 -20.72 -3.64
CA ASN A 600 24.60 -19.67 -3.06
C ASN A 600 23.83 -19.04 -1.87
N PRO A 601 24.35 -19.08 -0.63
CA PRO A 601 25.77 -19.19 -0.29
C PRO A 601 26.30 -20.57 0.11
N ILE A 602 25.48 -21.62 0.18
CA ILE A 602 25.90 -22.87 0.85
C ILE A 602 26.73 -23.78 -0.06
N GLY A 603 26.36 -23.90 -1.33
CA GLY A 603 27.10 -24.68 -2.33
C GLY A 603 26.55 -26.07 -2.62
N TYR A 604 25.46 -26.50 -1.96
CA TYR A 604 24.81 -27.78 -2.25
C TYR A 604 24.20 -27.82 -3.66
N VAL A 605 24.00 -29.04 -4.17
CA VAL A 605 23.27 -29.31 -5.42
C VAL A 605 22.06 -30.16 -5.10
N LEU A 606 20.90 -29.77 -5.63
CA LEU A 606 19.70 -30.58 -5.58
C LEU A 606 19.79 -31.70 -6.62
N PRO A 607 19.42 -32.93 -6.26
CA PRO A 607 19.37 -34.03 -7.22
C PRO A 607 18.37 -33.71 -8.37
N PRO A 608 18.68 -34.09 -9.64
CA PRO A 608 17.79 -33.82 -10.78
C PRO A 608 16.36 -34.34 -10.58
N GLU A 609 16.20 -35.48 -9.90
CA GLU A 609 14.90 -36.06 -9.56
C GLU A 609 14.09 -35.19 -8.59
N SER A 610 14.76 -34.46 -7.69
CA SER A 610 14.11 -33.52 -6.78
C SER A 610 13.58 -32.31 -7.56
N ILE A 611 14.38 -31.79 -8.50
CA ILE A 611 13.98 -30.68 -9.38
C ILE A 611 12.84 -31.11 -10.30
N ALA A 612 12.91 -32.31 -10.88
CA ALA A 612 11.84 -32.88 -11.69
C ALA A 612 10.53 -33.04 -10.90
N ALA A 613 10.60 -33.52 -9.66
CA ALA A 613 9.42 -33.62 -8.78
C ALA A 613 8.81 -32.25 -8.45
N ILE A 614 9.66 -31.23 -8.21
CA ILE A 614 9.21 -29.85 -8.01
C ILE A 614 8.53 -29.31 -9.27
N CYS A 615 9.12 -29.53 -10.45
CA CYS A 615 8.53 -29.10 -11.73
C CYS A 615 7.17 -29.77 -11.98
N ALA A 616 7.06 -31.07 -11.70
CA ALA A 616 5.82 -31.82 -11.84
C ALA A 616 4.72 -31.33 -10.88
N ALA A 617 5.05 -31.02 -9.62
CA ALA A 617 4.10 -30.44 -8.68
C ALA A 617 3.69 -29.02 -9.08
N ALA A 618 4.65 -28.18 -9.46
CA ALA A 618 4.41 -26.82 -9.93
C ALA A 618 3.52 -26.76 -11.18
N ALA A 619 3.69 -27.71 -12.11
CA ALA A 619 2.92 -27.78 -13.34
C ALA A 619 1.41 -27.97 -13.08
N LYS A 620 1.05 -28.75 -12.04
CA LYS A 620 -0.36 -28.95 -11.63
C LYS A 620 -1.03 -27.65 -11.21
N GLU A 621 -0.24 -26.72 -10.67
CA GLU A 621 -0.68 -25.42 -10.18
C GLU A 621 -0.45 -24.28 -11.19
N SER A 622 -0.07 -24.60 -12.44
CA SER A 622 0.29 -23.61 -13.46
C SER A 622 1.40 -22.64 -13.03
N ALA A 623 2.34 -23.14 -12.22
CA ALA A 623 3.47 -22.41 -11.69
C ALA A 623 4.73 -22.65 -12.52
N LEU A 624 5.54 -21.59 -12.67
CA LEU A 624 6.84 -21.63 -13.35
C LEU A 624 7.95 -21.89 -12.34
N VAL A 625 8.84 -22.83 -12.65
CA VAL A 625 10.04 -23.13 -11.85
C VAL A 625 11.24 -22.48 -12.51
N VAL A 626 11.92 -21.62 -11.76
CA VAL A 626 13.14 -20.92 -12.18
C VAL A 626 14.32 -21.54 -11.44
N VAL A 627 15.22 -22.18 -12.16
CA VAL A 627 16.47 -22.71 -11.62
C VAL A 627 17.62 -21.79 -12.05
N ASP A 628 18.20 -21.10 -11.07
CA ASP A 628 19.40 -20.29 -11.24
C ASP A 628 20.64 -21.17 -11.16
N GLU A 629 21.22 -21.39 -12.33
CA GLU A 629 22.39 -22.23 -12.58
C GLU A 629 23.66 -21.38 -12.76
N ALA A 630 23.79 -20.26 -12.04
CA ALA A 630 24.96 -19.39 -12.11
C ALA A 630 26.32 -20.06 -11.83
N TYR A 631 26.31 -21.27 -11.24
CA TYR A 631 27.50 -22.05 -10.90
C TYR A 631 27.50 -23.44 -11.54
N ALA A 632 26.61 -23.73 -12.49
CA ALA A 632 26.46 -25.09 -13.04
C ALA A 632 27.73 -25.62 -13.70
N GLU A 633 28.59 -24.76 -14.24
CA GLU A 633 29.86 -25.18 -14.84
C GLU A 633 30.83 -25.79 -13.82
N PHE A 634 30.68 -25.52 -12.52
CA PHE A 634 31.49 -26.11 -11.44
C PHE A 634 30.87 -27.39 -10.84
N ALA A 635 29.64 -27.73 -11.24
CA ALA A 635 28.91 -28.91 -10.80
C ALA A 635 29.10 -30.07 -11.78
N GLU A 636 28.78 -31.28 -11.33
CA GLU A 636 28.88 -32.49 -12.17
C GLU A 636 27.67 -32.66 -13.09
N GLN A 637 26.53 -32.04 -12.76
CA GLN A 637 25.27 -32.17 -13.49
C GLN A 637 24.51 -30.84 -13.49
N ASP A 638 23.70 -30.65 -14.51
CA ASP A 638 22.81 -29.49 -14.68
C ASP A 638 21.38 -29.90 -15.06
N CYS A 639 20.49 -28.92 -15.15
CA CYS A 639 19.08 -29.11 -15.39
C CYS A 639 18.69 -29.03 -16.87
N VAL A 640 19.62 -28.76 -17.79
CA VAL A 640 19.31 -28.59 -19.22
C VAL A 640 18.56 -29.80 -19.80
N PRO A 641 18.92 -31.06 -19.47
CA PRO A 641 18.16 -32.23 -19.93
C PRO A 641 16.68 -32.23 -19.53
N LEU A 642 16.31 -31.57 -18.43
CA LEU A 642 14.94 -31.52 -17.91
C LEU A 642 14.03 -30.59 -18.74
N LEU A 643 14.60 -29.65 -19.52
CA LEU A 643 13.82 -28.76 -20.39
C LEU A 643 12.99 -29.50 -21.44
N LYS A 644 13.39 -30.73 -21.81
CA LYS A 644 12.61 -31.58 -22.73
C LYS A 644 11.34 -32.13 -22.09
N GLN A 645 11.32 -32.26 -20.76
CA GLN A 645 10.24 -32.89 -20.01
C GLN A 645 9.29 -31.87 -19.38
N PHE A 646 9.78 -30.67 -19.03
CA PHE A 646 9.04 -29.69 -18.24
C PHE A 646 8.97 -28.33 -18.96
N PRO A 647 7.87 -28.03 -19.66
CA PRO A 647 7.66 -26.72 -20.31
C PRO A 647 7.58 -25.54 -19.31
N ASN A 648 7.26 -25.83 -18.04
CA ASN A 648 7.22 -24.84 -16.97
C ASN A 648 8.58 -24.65 -16.26
N LEU A 649 9.66 -25.25 -16.75
CA LEU A 649 11.02 -25.03 -16.26
C LEU A 649 11.72 -23.93 -17.07
N VAL A 650 12.33 -22.99 -16.36
CA VAL A 650 13.26 -22.00 -16.91
C VAL A 650 14.59 -22.12 -16.18
N ILE A 651 15.66 -22.21 -16.94
CA ILE A 651 17.03 -22.22 -16.43
C ILE A 651 17.65 -20.85 -16.71
N VAL A 652 18.31 -20.26 -15.72
CA VAL A 652 19.02 -19.00 -15.86
C VAL A 652 20.51 -19.23 -15.63
N ARG A 653 21.35 -18.72 -16.53
CA ARG A 653 22.82 -18.84 -16.45
C ARG A 653 23.53 -17.52 -16.69
N THR A 654 24.83 -17.50 -16.38
CA THR A 654 25.66 -16.30 -16.40
C THR A 654 27.05 -16.56 -16.94
N PHE A 655 27.63 -15.58 -17.62
CA PHE A 655 29.04 -15.56 -17.97
C PHE A 655 29.91 -14.94 -16.86
N SER A 656 29.30 -14.52 -15.74
CA SER A 656 30.00 -13.76 -14.69
C SER A 656 30.93 -14.62 -13.82
N LYS A 657 30.73 -15.93 -13.79
CA LYS A 657 31.41 -16.85 -12.87
C LYS A 657 32.49 -17.63 -13.61
N ALA A 658 32.19 -18.84 -14.05
CA ALA A 658 33.14 -19.74 -14.71
C ALA A 658 33.83 -19.12 -15.94
N PHE A 659 33.13 -18.26 -16.68
CA PHE A 659 33.66 -17.63 -17.89
C PHE A 659 34.44 -16.32 -17.64
N GLY A 660 34.49 -15.81 -16.41
CA GLY A 660 35.28 -14.63 -16.06
C GLY A 660 34.82 -13.29 -16.66
N LEU A 661 33.57 -13.18 -17.12
CA LEU A 661 33.04 -11.97 -17.78
C LEU A 661 32.13 -11.13 -16.87
N ALA A 662 32.39 -11.12 -15.56
CA ALA A 662 31.54 -10.43 -14.57
C ALA A 662 31.30 -8.95 -14.90
N GLY A 663 32.35 -8.24 -15.35
CA GLY A 663 32.28 -6.82 -15.70
C GLY A 663 31.49 -6.51 -16.98
N LEU A 664 31.29 -7.50 -17.87
CA LEU A 664 30.60 -7.31 -19.15
C LEU A 664 29.09 -7.52 -19.07
N ARG A 665 28.59 -8.04 -17.94
CA ARG A 665 27.15 -8.22 -17.66
C ARG A 665 26.44 -9.05 -18.75
N VAL A 666 26.89 -10.29 -18.94
CA VAL A 666 26.26 -11.23 -19.89
C VAL A 666 25.68 -12.43 -19.14
N GLY A 667 24.43 -12.74 -19.46
CA GLY A 667 23.74 -13.94 -19.01
C GLY A 667 22.78 -14.41 -20.09
N TYR A 668 22.03 -15.45 -19.78
CA TYR A 668 21.02 -15.99 -20.68
C TYR A 668 20.03 -16.83 -19.89
N LEU A 669 18.88 -17.08 -20.50
CA LEU A 669 17.88 -18.00 -19.98
C LEU A 669 17.47 -19.00 -21.06
N MET A 670 17.11 -20.20 -20.62
CA MET A 670 16.68 -21.31 -21.43
C MET A 670 15.34 -21.83 -20.92
N GLY A 671 14.39 -22.08 -21.81
CA GLY A 671 13.03 -22.46 -21.42
C GLY A 671 12.18 -22.88 -22.61
N ASP A 672 10.92 -23.18 -22.36
CA ASP A 672 9.96 -23.41 -23.45
C ASP A 672 9.83 -22.19 -24.36
N VAL A 673 9.63 -22.42 -25.66
CA VAL A 673 9.54 -21.37 -26.70
C VAL A 673 8.49 -20.32 -26.31
N THR A 674 7.36 -20.74 -25.74
CA THR A 674 6.28 -19.81 -25.34
C THR A 674 6.72 -18.87 -24.21
N VAL A 675 7.59 -19.33 -23.31
CA VAL A 675 8.16 -18.52 -22.24
C VAL A 675 9.17 -17.52 -22.81
N ILE A 676 10.05 -17.98 -23.72
CA ILE A 676 11.02 -17.11 -24.39
C ILE A 676 10.32 -16.00 -25.19
N GLU A 677 9.29 -16.33 -25.95
CA GLU A 677 8.49 -15.36 -26.70
C GLU A 677 7.78 -14.36 -25.79
N THR A 678 7.25 -14.82 -24.65
CA THR A 678 6.63 -13.95 -23.65
C THR A 678 7.63 -12.92 -23.12
N ILE A 679 8.85 -13.37 -22.77
CA ILE A 679 9.91 -12.49 -22.30
C ILE A 679 10.35 -11.49 -23.40
N LYS A 680 10.46 -11.94 -24.66
CA LYS A 680 10.80 -11.06 -25.79
C LYS A 680 9.81 -9.90 -25.97
N ARG A 681 8.55 -10.04 -25.56
CA ARG A 681 7.55 -8.94 -25.62
C ARG A 681 7.84 -7.78 -24.67
N VAL A 682 8.59 -8.02 -23.59
CA VAL A 682 8.93 -6.98 -22.60
C VAL A 682 10.41 -6.60 -22.61
N ALA A 683 11.27 -7.47 -23.16
CA ALA A 683 12.70 -7.24 -23.20
C ALA A 683 13.05 -6.04 -24.10
N ASN A 684 13.99 -5.20 -23.66
CA ASN A 684 14.57 -4.18 -24.54
C ASN A 684 15.45 -4.91 -25.56
N PRO A 685 15.19 -4.83 -26.88
CA PRO A 685 15.94 -5.60 -27.87
C PRO A 685 17.44 -5.23 -27.94
N LYS A 686 17.85 -4.08 -27.38
CA LYS A 686 19.21 -3.54 -27.45
C LYS A 686 19.95 -3.57 -26.10
N HIS A 687 19.51 -4.37 -25.12
CA HIS A 687 20.06 -4.32 -23.76
C HIS A 687 21.49 -4.92 -23.64
N LEU A 688 21.91 -5.75 -24.60
CA LEU A 688 23.20 -6.45 -24.54
C LEU A 688 24.21 -5.74 -25.44
N THR A 689 25.32 -5.25 -24.88
CA THR A 689 26.30 -4.43 -25.61
C THR A 689 27.11 -5.26 -26.61
N THR A 690 27.62 -4.66 -27.68
CA THR A 690 28.47 -5.34 -28.68
C THR A 690 29.68 -6.03 -28.02
N PHE A 691 30.32 -5.36 -27.05
CA PHE A 691 31.42 -5.92 -26.26
C PHE A 691 31.02 -7.20 -25.51
N ALA A 692 29.84 -7.20 -24.88
CA ALA A 692 29.28 -8.36 -24.21
C ALA A 692 29.02 -9.51 -25.19
N GLN A 693 28.40 -9.22 -26.34
CA GLN A 693 28.05 -10.22 -27.34
C GLN A 693 29.30 -10.94 -27.86
N VAL A 694 30.31 -10.17 -28.27
CA VAL A 694 31.56 -10.69 -28.85
C VAL A 694 32.38 -11.45 -27.81
N ALA A 695 32.49 -10.94 -26.57
CA ALA A 695 33.24 -11.65 -25.53
C ALA A 695 32.57 -12.97 -25.15
N ALA A 696 31.25 -12.99 -24.99
CA ALA A 696 30.49 -14.21 -24.67
C ALA A 696 30.56 -15.24 -25.80
N GLN A 697 30.50 -14.81 -27.06
CA GLN A 697 30.70 -15.71 -28.19
C GLN A 697 32.13 -16.28 -28.18
N THR A 698 33.14 -15.41 -28.07
CA THR A 698 34.55 -15.80 -28.16
C THR A 698 34.95 -16.74 -27.02
N VAL A 699 34.45 -16.52 -25.80
CA VAL A 699 34.76 -17.38 -24.65
C VAL A 699 34.16 -18.78 -24.78
N LEU A 700 33.03 -18.93 -25.48
CA LEU A 700 32.46 -20.25 -25.80
C LEU A 700 33.31 -20.99 -26.86
N GLU A 701 33.90 -20.27 -27.80
CA GLU A 701 34.83 -20.86 -28.78
C GLU A 701 36.11 -21.39 -28.12
N ASP A 702 36.52 -20.77 -27.01
CA ASP A 702 37.69 -21.15 -26.21
C ASP A 702 37.34 -22.08 -25.03
N TRP A 703 36.24 -22.83 -25.14
CA TRP A 703 35.74 -23.73 -24.09
C TRP A 703 36.80 -24.66 -23.45
N PRO A 704 37.76 -25.26 -24.18
CA PRO A 704 38.79 -26.09 -23.56
C PRO A 704 39.63 -25.35 -22.50
N GLN A 705 39.92 -24.06 -22.71
CA GLN A 705 40.67 -23.25 -21.75
C GLN A 705 39.83 -22.93 -20.51
N VAL A 706 38.57 -22.53 -20.72
CA VAL A 706 37.61 -22.28 -19.63
C VAL A 706 37.45 -23.54 -18.77
N LYS A 707 37.32 -24.70 -19.40
CA LYS A 707 37.22 -25.99 -18.72
C LYS A 707 38.47 -26.30 -17.88
N ALA A 708 39.67 -26.04 -18.41
CA ALA A 708 40.90 -26.21 -17.64
C ALA A 708 40.95 -25.30 -16.39
N GLN A 709 40.48 -24.06 -16.50
CA GLN A 709 40.38 -23.13 -15.36
C GLN A 709 39.35 -23.61 -14.32
N ILE A 710 38.19 -24.12 -14.77
CA ILE A 710 37.18 -24.71 -13.89
C ILE A 710 37.76 -25.89 -13.10
N GLU A 711 38.46 -26.80 -13.77
CA GLU A 711 39.07 -27.97 -13.10
C GLU A 711 40.15 -27.56 -12.09
N GLU A 712 40.97 -26.55 -12.41
CA GLU A 712 41.92 -25.98 -11.45
C GLU A 712 41.20 -25.41 -10.22
N VAL A 713 40.13 -24.64 -10.39
CA VAL A 713 39.32 -24.12 -9.27
C VAL A 713 38.72 -25.27 -8.45
N LYS A 714 38.26 -26.36 -9.08
CA LYS A 714 37.74 -27.54 -8.36
C LYS A 714 38.84 -28.21 -7.51
N VAL A 715 40.04 -28.38 -8.07
CA VAL A 715 41.20 -28.93 -7.34
C VAL A 715 41.56 -28.05 -6.15
N GLN A 716 41.67 -26.74 -6.35
CA GLN A 716 42.00 -25.81 -5.28
C GLN A 716 40.90 -25.70 -4.22
N ARG A 717 39.62 -25.81 -4.62
CA ARG A 717 38.48 -25.82 -3.69
C ARG A 717 38.55 -27.02 -2.76
N THR A 718 38.83 -28.21 -3.29
CA THR A 718 39.04 -29.42 -2.48
C THR A 718 40.23 -29.24 -1.54
N ARG A 719 41.38 -28.78 -2.05
CA ARG A 719 42.57 -28.52 -1.24
C ARG A 719 42.30 -27.54 -0.09
N PHE A 720 41.55 -26.47 -0.34
CA PHE A 720 41.21 -25.49 0.68
C PHE A 720 40.22 -26.03 1.71
N ILE A 721 39.22 -26.82 1.29
CA ILE A 721 38.31 -27.52 2.21
C ILE A 721 39.08 -28.48 3.12
N ASP A 722 40.00 -29.26 2.57
CA ASP A 722 40.80 -30.21 3.34
C ASP A 722 41.71 -29.49 4.35
N PHE A 723 42.29 -28.36 3.96
CA PHE A 723 43.06 -27.49 4.87
C PHE A 723 42.21 -26.94 6.03
N LEU A 724 40.99 -26.45 5.76
CA LEU A 724 40.11 -25.97 6.82
C LEU A 724 39.69 -27.11 7.76
N ARG A 725 39.36 -28.28 7.20
CA ARG A 725 38.99 -29.47 7.98
C ARG A 725 40.13 -29.98 8.86
N SER A 726 41.38 -29.88 8.42
CA SER A 726 42.54 -30.26 9.25
C SER A 726 42.74 -29.35 10.46
N HIS A 727 42.03 -28.21 10.52
CA HIS A 727 41.99 -27.28 11.65
C HIS A 727 40.61 -27.29 12.33
N GLU A 728 39.87 -28.38 12.19
CA GLU A 728 38.55 -28.59 12.83
C GLU A 728 37.48 -27.55 12.45
N VAL A 729 37.69 -26.81 11.34
CA VAL A 729 36.71 -25.85 10.82
C VAL A 729 35.64 -26.59 10.04
N LYS A 730 34.38 -26.40 10.45
CA LYS A 730 33.22 -26.96 9.74
C LYS A 730 33.07 -26.31 8.37
N CYS A 731 33.14 -27.12 7.31
CA CYS A 731 32.99 -26.68 5.92
C CYS A 731 31.80 -27.36 5.25
N PHE A 732 31.04 -26.60 4.46
CA PHE A 732 29.94 -27.13 3.66
C PHE A 732 30.46 -27.71 2.35
N ALA A 733 29.78 -28.74 1.84
CA ALA A 733 30.02 -29.23 0.49
C ALA A 733 29.72 -28.11 -0.52
N SER A 734 30.65 -27.87 -1.44
CA SER A 734 30.51 -26.82 -2.44
C SER A 734 30.69 -27.35 -3.84
N HIS A 735 29.74 -26.99 -4.70
CA HIS A 735 29.75 -27.21 -6.13
C HIS A 735 29.79 -25.89 -6.91
N GLY A 736 30.20 -24.78 -6.28
CA GLY A 736 30.48 -23.50 -6.94
C GLY A 736 31.97 -23.13 -6.90
N ASN A 737 32.32 -21.89 -7.25
CA ASN A 737 33.68 -21.35 -7.11
C ASN A 737 33.93 -20.69 -5.74
N PHE A 738 33.36 -21.24 -4.68
CA PHE A 738 33.48 -20.69 -3.34
C PHE A 738 33.39 -21.79 -2.29
N VAL A 739 33.73 -21.49 -1.04
CA VAL A 739 33.52 -22.36 0.11
C VAL A 739 32.82 -21.56 1.20
N LEU A 740 31.75 -22.12 1.76
CA LEU A 740 31.13 -21.65 2.99
C LEU A 740 31.65 -22.49 4.15
N PHE A 741 32.05 -21.83 5.23
CA PHE A 741 32.51 -22.50 6.45
C PHE A 741 31.99 -21.76 7.69
N GLN A 742 32.00 -22.46 8.82
CA GLN A 742 31.54 -21.94 10.10
C GLN A 742 32.68 -21.87 11.12
N MET A 743 32.83 -20.69 11.74
CA MET A 743 33.77 -20.39 12.82
C MET A 743 33.14 -19.34 13.76
N PRO A 744 33.28 -19.48 15.09
CA PRO A 744 32.76 -18.48 16.04
C PRO A 744 33.21 -17.04 15.72
N GLU A 745 34.43 -16.89 15.19
CA GLU A 745 35.08 -15.62 14.88
C GLU A 745 34.88 -15.17 13.42
N ALA A 746 33.94 -15.74 12.65
CA ALA A 746 33.79 -15.46 11.21
C ALA A 746 33.75 -13.95 10.84
N THR A 747 33.05 -13.13 11.63
CA THR A 747 33.00 -11.67 11.44
C THR A 747 34.35 -11.00 11.74
N GLU A 748 35.06 -11.44 12.78
CA GLU A 748 36.37 -10.93 13.16
C GLU A 748 37.43 -11.30 12.11
N LEU A 749 37.44 -12.57 11.67
CA LEU A 749 38.25 -13.07 10.58
C LEU A 749 38.07 -12.24 9.32
N THR A 750 36.82 -11.93 8.95
CA THR A 750 36.51 -11.10 7.77
C THR A 750 37.16 -9.72 7.87
N ARG A 751 37.09 -9.06 9.03
CA ARG A 751 37.72 -7.75 9.25
C ARG A 751 39.25 -7.84 9.24
N TRP A 752 39.80 -8.90 9.82
CA TRP A 752 41.24 -9.13 9.86
C TRP A 752 41.81 -9.37 8.46
N PHE A 753 41.13 -10.18 7.64
CA PHE A 753 41.47 -10.42 6.24
C PHE A 753 41.41 -9.12 5.44
N GLU A 754 40.36 -8.31 5.63
CA GLU A 754 40.21 -7.02 4.95
C GLU A 754 41.36 -6.06 5.31
N ALA A 755 41.82 -6.04 6.56
CA ALA A 755 42.98 -5.24 6.98
C ALA A 755 44.30 -5.70 6.31
N LYS A 756 44.37 -6.93 5.82
CA LYS A 756 45.50 -7.52 5.09
C LYS A 756 45.31 -7.53 3.57
N GLY A 757 44.30 -6.81 3.08
CA GLY A 757 44.02 -6.68 1.64
C GLY A 757 43.26 -7.85 1.02
N ILE A 758 42.80 -8.84 1.79
CA ILE A 758 42.01 -9.96 1.28
C ILE A 758 40.53 -9.74 1.63
N LEU A 759 39.68 -9.65 0.62
CA LEU A 759 38.25 -9.38 0.81
C LEU A 759 37.47 -10.69 0.76
N ILE A 760 36.86 -11.06 1.87
CA ILE A 760 35.99 -12.24 2.00
C ILE A 760 34.58 -11.82 2.43
N ARG A 761 33.65 -12.77 2.50
CA ARG A 761 32.25 -12.46 2.77
C ARG A 761 31.74 -13.02 4.09
N ASP A 762 31.42 -12.14 5.04
CA ASP A 762 30.64 -12.51 6.22
C ASP A 762 29.21 -12.89 5.79
N ARG A 763 28.76 -14.07 6.24
CA ARG A 763 27.44 -14.65 5.98
C ARG A 763 26.69 -14.96 7.29
N SER A 764 27.17 -14.45 8.42
CA SER A 764 26.61 -14.66 9.76
C SER A 764 25.14 -14.23 9.89
N SER A 765 24.67 -13.30 9.06
CA SER A 765 23.25 -12.90 9.01
C SER A 765 22.34 -13.89 8.26
N GLN A 766 22.89 -14.75 7.42
CA GLN A 766 22.16 -15.78 6.67
C GLN A 766 22.28 -17.16 7.32
N LEU A 767 23.47 -17.48 7.83
CA LEU A 767 23.76 -18.67 8.58
C LEU A 767 24.74 -18.30 9.68
N ALA A 768 24.37 -18.53 10.95
CA ALA A 768 25.16 -18.07 12.09
C ALA A 768 26.63 -18.50 12.01
N GLN A 769 27.53 -17.60 12.43
CA GLN A 769 28.96 -17.87 12.54
C GLN A 769 29.58 -18.35 11.22
N SER A 770 29.16 -17.82 10.07
CA SER A 770 29.62 -18.30 8.77
C SER A 770 30.30 -17.22 7.93
N ALA A 771 31.31 -17.64 7.18
CA ALA A 771 31.97 -16.83 6.17
C ALA A 771 32.08 -17.63 4.87
N ARG A 772 32.07 -16.91 3.75
CA ARG A 772 32.19 -17.46 2.41
C ARG A 772 33.37 -16.83 1.70
N ILE A 773 34.21 -17.68 1.12
CA ILE A 773 35.41 -17.29 0.38
C ILE A 773 35.31 -17.82 -1.04
N THR A 774 35.55 -16.94 -2.02
CA THR A 774 35.71 -17.34 -3.43
C THR A 774 37.02 -18.11 -3.58
N ILE A 775 37.00 -19.19 -4.35
CA ILE A 775 38.18 -19.99 -4.67
C ILE A 775 38.59 -19.69 -6.11
N GLY A 776 39.86 -19.32 -6.25
CA GLY A 776 40.50 -19.05 -7.52
C GLY A 776 41.53 -20.12 -7.88
N GLY A 777 42.54 -19.73 -8.64
CA GLY A 777 43.67 -20.59 -8.98
C GLY A 777 44.62 -20.87 -7.81
N LYS A 778 45.68 -21.62 -8.10
CA LYS A 778 46.70 -22.03 -7.13
C LYS A 778 47.28 -20.87 -6.32
N GLU A 779 47.67 -19.77 -6.98
CA GLU A 779 48.32 -18.63 -6.31
C GLU A 779 47.40 -17.94 -5.29
N SER A 780 46.15 -17.66 -5.67
CA SER A 780 45.13 -17.11 -4.77
C SER A 780 44.88 -18.04 -3.58
N THR A 781 44.86 -19.35 -3.84
CA THR A 781 44.65 -20.38 -2.81
C THR A 781 45.83 -20.49 -1.85
N ASP A 782 47.06 -20.37 -2.36
CA ASP A 782 48.27 -20.34 -1.54
C ASP A 782 48.28 -19.11 -0.62
N ARG A 783 47.92 -17.92 -1.14
CA ARG A 783 47.76 -16.70 -0.31
C ARG A 783 46.71 -16.87 0.78
N LEU A 784 45.57 -17.50 0.47
CA LEU A 784 44.53 -17.80 1.44
C LEU A 784 45.04 -18.68 2.58
N ILE A 785 45.65 -19.83 2.24
CA ILE A 785 46.16 -20.80 3.23
C ILE A 785 47.22 -20.16 4.14
N ALA A 786 48.14 -19.40 3.56
CA ALA A 786 49.15 -18.67 4.33
C ALA A 786 48.50 -17.69 5.31
N LEU A 787 47.50 -16.92 4.86
CA LEU A 787 46.85 -15.91 5.68
C LEU A 787 46.02 -16.52 6.82
N PHE A 788 45.36 -17.66 6.61
CA PHE A 788 44.72 -18.41 7.68
C PHE A 788 45.72 -18.90 8.74
N THR A 789 46.87 -19.41 8.29
CA THR A 789 47.95 -19.85 9.19
C THR A 789 48.44 -18.70 10.06
N ASP A 790 48.60 -17.51 9.49
CA ASP A 790 49.00 -16.31 10.21
C ASP A 790 47.92 -15.82 11.20
N TYR A 791 46.64 -15.88 10.81
CA TYR A 791 45.53 -15.53 11.68
C TYR A 791 45.49 -16.40 12.94
N TRP A 792 45.60 -17.73 12.79
CA TRP A 792 45.60 -18.66 13.93
C TRP A 792 46.83 -18.50 14.81
N ARG A 793 48.01 -18.21 14.24
CA ARG A 793 49.21 -17.88 15.03
C ARG A 793 49.03 -16.61 15.85
N ALA A 794 48.44 -15.56 15.27
CA ALA A 794 48.18 -14.31 15.97
C ALA A 794 47.20 -14.53 17.14
N LYS A 795 46.10 -15.26 16.91
CA LYS A 795 45.13 -15.66 17.95
C LYS A 795 45.80 -16.40 19.12
N ALA A 796 46.63 -17.40 18.82
CA ALA A 796 47.32 -18.16 19.85
C ALA A 796 48.30 -17.29 20.67
N ALA A 797 48.95 -16.30 20.05
CA ALA A 797 49.84 -15.38 20.75
C ALA A 797 49.08 -14.40 21.67
N ASP A 798 47.90 -13.93 21.26
CA ASP A 798 47.04 -13.05 22.06
C ASP A 798 46.47 -13.81 23.29
N GLU A 799 46.13 -15.10 23.15
CA GLU A 799 45.69 -15.95 24.26
C GLU A 799 46.81 -16.22 25.29
N ILE A 800 48.07 -16.29 24.85
CA ILE A 800 49.24 -16.49 25.74
C ILE A 800 49.62 -15.20 26.48
N THR A 801 49.38 -14.03 25.89
CA THR A 801 49.79 -12.73 26.46
C THR A 801 48.69 -12.01 27.24
N GLY A 802 47.43 -12.42 27.07
CA GLY A 802 46.25 -11.89 27.78
C GLY A 802 45.77 -12.71 28.98
N GLY A 803 46.53 -13.72 29.43
CA GLY A 803 46.22 -14.60 30.56
C GLY A 803 46.74 -14.12 31.91
#